data_AF-A0A7X9G9Z4-F1
#
_entry.id   AF-A0A7X9G9Z4-F1
#
_cell.length_a   1.000
_cell.length_b   1.000
_cell.length_c   1.000
_cell.angle_alpha   90.00
_cell.angle_beta   90.00
_cell.angle_gamma   90.00
#
_symmetry.space_group_name_H-M   'P 1'
#
loop_
_entity.id
_entity.type
_entity.pdbx_description
1 polymer ?
#
loop_
_entity_poly.entity_id
_entity_poly.type
_entity_poly.pdbx_seq_one_letter_code
_entity_poly.pdbx_strand_id
1 'polypeptide(L)'
;MTDTFAACRLFRHVCTTALILGAALVVGAEPPSVNEAPAQANEWGFRPIDGQRSEVNPPAFSWRPQDKARSYILDVSATPDFSSSQYHAEELSYNVHCPPQSFPGGTWYWRFAYRTGDGRQSSWSSTRSFSVDEDSAILPLPTRAELMSRVPTTHPRLFIRPEQLGELRQRAQTDLKPIFDNLCRQCDAMLAKPPPTEEPSKYPLGMVRNSDEWRGIWWGNRVYTIKALDGAATLAFTRLIGGKDEYGQLAKRILMDCAKWDPKGATGYRYNDEAGMPYNSRFARTYSYVYDLLSEEERAECRDLMRIRGEEMYRHLFPRHLWAPYASHSNRAWHFLGEVALAFLGEIPEAEEWLWFAMNVYACVYPVWSDADGGWHEGVLYWHSYIDRFTWWADIMKSAMGINAFAKPYFASIGYYPMYLQPPGTKDGGFGDLVENKKPNMNATLVSILAAQAQNPYWQWYVDAIGGAKVQNTYIGFVRGAMPAVAAKPPVDLPSSRCFRGTGQAMLNSNLFGGEDNVQLVFKSSPFGTQSHGYESNNAFLFNAYGERLLIRTGRRDSYGSEHHKNWMWETKSVNSISVNGEGQTKHSAESQGEITDFACTPLFDYVAGEAAKAYDGRLNSFKRRILFYKPDAVVIFDTLDAVKAATFDFYLHAINAMDIRSQQDIRVQNNGAACQVAMLWPNNLAITQTDKFDPPPRPRIKVVEYHLTAQTRQPQRQVEFVTVIRPYRADQDLPGNPSLEKTSDGFALAIPVKAAAGSSSAASNTLKVTFNPAADDVQALLLDSAERVIGSFASGQK
;
A
#
# COMPACT_ATOMS: atom_id res chain seq x y z
N MET A 1 88.57 -28.72 21.85
CA MET A 1 89.01 -30.12 21.75
C MET A 1 87.76 -30.96 21.61
N THR A 2 87.76 -31.94 20.71
CA THR A 2 86.92 -33.17 20.67
C THR A 2 85.60 -33.22 21.46
N ASP A 3 84.48 -33.28 20.72
CA ASP A 3 83.39 -34.28 20.83
C ASP A 3 82.51 -34.33 22.11
N THR A 4 81.18 -34.60 22.10
CA THR A 4 80.14 -34.89 21.08
C THR A 4 78.73 -34.57 21.71
N PHE A 5 77.51 -34.81 21.18
CA PHE A 5 76.95 -35.51 20.00
C PHE A 5 75.52 -34.98 19.67
N ALA A 6 75.12 -34.97 18.39
CA ALA A 6 73.73 -35.02 17.86
C ALA A 6 72.74 -33.84 18.18
N ALA A 7 71.69 -33.56 17.39
CA ALA A 7 71.13 -34.24 16.21
C ALA A 7 70.50 -33.27 15.17
N CYS A 8 70.41 -33.71 13.90
CA CYS A 8 69.33 -33.51 12.88
C CYS A 8 68.47 -32.21 12.87
N ARG A 9 68.12 -31.54 11.76
CA ARG A 9 68.03 -31.79 10.29
C ARG A 9 67.64 -30.43 9.63
N LEU A 10 67.70 -30.13 8.32
CA LEU A 10 68.38 -30.65 7.11
C LEU A 10 68.37 -29.50 6.05
N PHE A 11 69.34 -29.48 5.12
CA PHE A 11 69.35 -28.61 3.92
C PHE A 11 68.26 -29.05 2.88
N ARG A 12 67.96 -28.38 1.74
CA ARG A 12 68.83 -27.68 0.76
C ARG A 12 68.01 -26.80 -0.23
N HIS A 13 68.71 -26.10 -1.14
CA HIS A 13 68.12 -25.34 -2.27
C HIS A 13 68.28 -26.08 -3.63
N VAL A 14 67.33 -25.85 -4.55
CA VAL A 14 67.45 -25.34 -5.97
C VAL A 14 68.71 -25.75 -6.77
N CYS A 15 68.70 -26.21 -8.04
CA CYS A 15 67.70 -26.20 -9.14
C CYS A 15 67.97 -27.34 -10.17
N THR A 16 66.94 -27.79 -10.92
CA THR A 16 67.10 -28.26 -12.32
C THR A 16 65.82 -28.03 -13.13
N THR A 17 65.97 -27.69 -14.41
CA THR A 17 64.88 -27.36 -15.34
C THR A 17 64.19 -28.59 -15.96
N ALA A 18 62.88 -28.54 -16.15
CA ALA A 18 62.16 -29.43 -17.06
C ALA A 18 61.02 -28.67 -17.76
N LEU A 19 61.11 -28.47 -19.08
CA LEU A 19 59.96 -28.06 -19.88
C LEU A 19 59.08 -29.30 -20.15
N ILE A 20 57.85 -29.26 -19.65
CA ILE A 20 56.76 -30.11 -20.14
C ILE A 20 55.65 -29.16 -20.56
N LEU A 21 55.18 -29.27 -21.81
CA LEU A 21 53.94 -28.61 -22.24
C LEU A 21 52.76 -29.29 -21.55
N GLY A 22 52.52 -28.90 -20.30
CA GLY A 22 51.25 -29.11 -19.62
C GLY A 22 50.19 -28.24 -20.30
N ALA A 23 49.72 -28.67 -21.48
CA ALA A 23 48.48 -28.18 -22.05
C ALA A 23 47.36 -28.60 -21.10
N ALA A 24 47.10 -27.75 -20.11
CA ALA A 24 46.03 -27.93 -19.15
C ALA A 24 44.71 -27.90 -19.92
N LEU A 25 44.20 -29.08 -20.24
CA LEU A 25 42.79 -29.30 -20.50
C LEU A 25 42.05 -28.87 -19.24
N VAL A 26 41.73 -27.58 -19.18
CA VAL A 26 40.65 -27.06 -18.36
C VAL A 26 39.40 -27.71 -18.94
N VAL A 27 39.07 -28.88 -18.40
CA VAL A 27 37.78 -29.54 -18.61
C VAL A 27 36.75 -28.49 -18.22
N GLY A 28 36.06 -27.96 -19.22
CA GLY A 28 35.19 -26.80 -19.05
C GLY A 28 34.07 -27.16 -18.10
N ALA A 29 34.24 -26.81 -16.82
CA ALA A 29 33.21 -27.00 -15.81
C ALA A 29 31.97 -26.24 -16.28
N GLU A 30 30.84 -26.95 -16.37
CA GLU A 30 29.62 -26.39 -16.95
C GLU A 30 29.28 -25.04 -16.28
N PRO A 31 28.83 -24.04 -17.07
CA PRO A 31 28.48 -22.74 -16.53
C PRO A 31 27.37 -22.93 -15.48
N PRO A 32 27.42 -22.25 -14.32
CA PRO A 32 26.36 -22.34 -13.32
C PRO A 32 24.97 -22.12 -13.93
N SER A 33 23.99 -22.94 -13.58
CA SER A 33 22.62 -22.79 -14.06
C SER A 33 21.87 -21.71 -13.29
N VAL A 34 21.02 -20.96 -13.98
CA VAL A 34 20.16 -19.95 -13.36
C VAL A 34 18.97 -20.62 -12.65
N ASN A 35 18.77 -20.30 -11.38
CA ASN A 35 17.56 -20.66 -10.64
C ASN A 35 16.39 -19.76 -11.07
N GLU A 36 15.52 -20.30 -11.92
CA GLU A 36 14.33 -19.63 -12.43
C GLU A 36 13.02 -20.07 -11.75
N ALA A 37 13.10 -20.70 -10.57
CA ALA A 37 11.90 -21.08 -9.83
C ALA A 37 10.95 -19.88 -9.63
N PRO A 38 9.61 -20.05 -9.79
CA PRO A 38 8.65 -18.98 -9.59
C PRO A 38 8.74 -18.33 -8.20
N ALA A 39 8.34 -17.07 -8.12
CA ALA A 39 8.20 -16.38 -6.84
C ALA A 39 7.10 -17.03 -5.98
N GLN A 40 7.34 -17.09 -4.68
CA GLN A 40 6.30 -17.36 -3.68
C GLN A 40 5.33 -16.17 -3.62
N ALA A 41 4.12 -16.35 -3.07
CA ALA A 41 3.10 -15.31 -3.05
C ALA A 41 3.49 -14.05 -2.23
N ASN A 42 4.53 -14.14 -1.41
CA ASN A 42 5.17 -13.06 -0.65
C ASN A 42 6.56 -12.64 -1.19
N GLU A 43 6.89 -13.00 -2.43
CA GLU A 43 8.07 -12.52 -3.18
C GLU A 43 7.62 -11.58 -4.32
N TRP A 44 8.50 -10.69 -4.78
CA TRP A 44 8.17 -9.60 -5.73
C TRP A 44 8.00 -10.07 -7.18
N GLY A 45 8.58 -11.21 -7.52
CA GLY A 45 8.52 -11.80 -8.85
C GLY A 45 9.58 -11.31 -9.82
N PHE A 46 9.68 -12.05 -10.93
CA PHE A 46 10.34 -11.56 -12.13
C PHE A 46 9.56 -10.36 -12.66
N ARG A 47 10.24 -9.26 -13.01
CA ARG A 47 9.62 -8.10 -13.65
C ARG A 47 10.49 -7.60 -14.81
N PRO A 48 9.88 -7.15 -15.92
CA PRO A 48 8.49 -7.40 -16.32
C PRO A 48 8.15 -8.90 -16.32
N ILE A 49 6.91 -9.27 -15.96
CA ILE A 49 6.46 -10.65 -16.19
C ILE A 49 6.37 -10.90 -17.71
N ASP A 50 6.49 -12.16 -18.14
CA ASP A 50 6.46 -12.47 -19.57
C ASP A 50 5.14 -12.02 -20.21
N GLY A 51 5.23 -11.32 -21.34
CA GLY A 51 4.09 -10.70 -22.03
C GLY A 51 3.55 -9.41 -21.40
N GLN A 52 4.21 -8.84 -20.38
CA GLN A 52 3.70 -7.65 -19.70
C GLN A 52 3.78 -6.36 -20.54
N ARG A 53 2.64 -5.67 -20.70
CA ARG A 53 2.62 -4.23 -21.02
C ARG A 53 3.20 -3.43 -19.86
N SER A 54 4.24 -2.65 -20.09
CA SER A 54 4.83 -1.77 -19.08
C SER A 54 4.23 -0.36 -19.16
N GLU A 55 3.59 0.08 -18.07
CA GLU A 55 3.07 1.45 -17.90
C GLU A 55 4.18 2.49 -17.75
N VAL A 56 5.43 2.06 -17.60
CA VAL A 56 6.60 2.91 -17.41
C VAL A 56 7.70 2.52 -18.39
N ASN A 57 8.45 3.51 -18.87
CA ASN A 57 9.49 3.33 -19.87
C ASN A 57 10.78 4.05 -19.43
N PRO A 58 11.90 3.34 -19.23
CA PRO A 58 12.04 1.89 -19.31
C PRO A 58 11.27 1.19 -18.17
N PRO A 59 10.87 -0.09 -18.35
CA PRO A 59 10.50 -0.92 -17.22
C PRO A 59 11.65 -1.03 -16.22
N ALA A 60 11.30 -1.23 -14.95
CA ALA A 60 12.25 -1.69 -13.95
C ALA A 60 12.27 -3.22 -13.92
N PHE A 61 13.48 -3.79 -14.01
CA PHE A 61 13.72 -5.22 -14.03
C PHE A 61 13.92 -5.77 -12.62
N SER A 62 13.45 -7.00 -12.41
CA SER A 62 13.61 -7.78 -11.17
C SER A 62 13.76 -9.24 -11.53
N TRP A 63 14.70 -9.95 -10.90
CA TRP A 63 14.89 -11.39 -11.08
C TRP A 63 15.24 -12.07 -9.77
N ARG A 64 15.07 -13.41 -9.74
CA ARG A 64 15.36 -14.22 -8.54
C ARG A 64 16.85 -14.08 -8.16
N PRO A 65 17.18 -13.75 -6.90
CA PRO A 65 18.55 -13.79 -6.40
C PRO A 65 19.18 -15.17 -6.59
N GLN A 66 20.43 -15.20 -7.04
CA GLN A 66 21.16 -16.42 -7.37
C GLN A 66 22.22 -16.75 -6.31
N ASP A 67 22.38 -18.04 -5.97
CA ASP A 67 23.38 -18.46 -4.97
C ASP A 67 24.81 -18.18 -5.46
N LYS A 68 25.66 -17.70 -4.55
CA LYS A 68 27.06 -17.28 -4.80
C LYS A 68 27.27 -16.22 -5.89
N ALA A 69 26.21 -15.56 -6.36
CA ALA A 69 26.33 -14.45 -7.31
C ALA A 69 27.10 -13.28 -6.68
N ARG A 70 28.13 -12.81 -7.41
CA ARG A 70 28.91 -11.62 -7.07
C ARG A 70 28.37 -10.39 -7.80
N SER A 71 27.89 -10.58 -9.03
CA SER A 71 27.22 -9.56 -9.84
C SER A 71 26.33 -10.21 -10.91
N TYR A 72 25.48 -9.42 -11.54
CA TYR A 72 24.56 -9.83 -12.60
C TYR A 72 24.87 -9.14 -13.93
N ILE A 73 24.33 -9.70 -14.99
CA ILE A 73 24.30 -9.14 -16.34
C ILE A 73 22.84 -9.10 -16.78
N LEU A 74 22.37 -7.97 -17.29
CA LEU A 74 21.07 -7.81 -17.92
C LEU A 74 21.27 -7.50 -19.40
N ASP A 75 20.53 -8.19 -20.26
CA ASP A 75 20.54 -8.03 -21.70
C ASP A 75 19.10 -7.87 -22.21
N VAL A 76 18.86 -6.85 -23.02
CA VAL A 76 17.56 -6.48 -23.59
C VAL A 76 17.68 -6.25 -25.09
N SER A 77 16.80 -6.92 -25.85
CA SER A 77 16.81 -6.94 -27.31
C SER A 77 15.41 -6.77 -27.90
N ALA A 78 15.32 -6.19 -29.10
CA ALA A 78 14.12 -6.20 -29.93
C ALA A 78 13.87 -7.57 -30.61
N THR A 79 14.79 -8.53 -30.50
CA THR A 79 14.65 -9.89 -31.07
C THR A 79 14.82 -10.97 -29.99
N PRO A 80 14.05 -12.08 -30.03
CA PRO A 80 14.07 -13.10 -28.97
C PRO A 80 15.34 -13.96 -28.94
N ASP A 81 16.15 -13.91 -30.00
CA ASP A 81 17.45 -14.56 -30.14
C ASP A 81 18.62 -13.70 -29.61
N PHE A 82 18.38 -12.41 -29.36
CA PHE A 82 19.39 -11.41 -28.99
C PHE A 82 20.51 -11.25 -30.03
N SER A 83 20.20 -11.45 -31.32
CA SER A 83 21.13 -11.16 -32.42
C SER A 83 21.48 -9.67 -32.54
N SER A 84 20.68 -8.79 -31.94
CA SER A 84 21.02 -7.38 -31.72
C SER A 84 20.57 -6.94 -30.32
N SER A 85 21.51 -6.79 -29.38
CA SER A 85 21.23 -6.20 -28.06
C SER A 85 21.19 -4.67 -28.17
N GLN A 86 20.15 -4.03 -27.62
CA GLN A 86 20.03 -2.56 -27.55
C GLN A 86 20.28 -2.02 -26.14
N TYR A 87 20.24 -2.88 -25.11
CA TYR A 87 20.71 -2.52 -23.78
C TYR A 87 21.36 -3.72 -23.08
N HIS A 88 22.67 -3.60 -22.84
CA HIS A 88 23.49 -4.57 -22.13
C HIS A 88 24.12 -3.88 -20.92
N ALA A 89 23.92 -4.45 -19.73
CA ALA A 89 24.44 -3.91 -18.48
C ALA A 89 25.13 -5.01 -17.67
N GLU A 90 26.43 -4.84 -17.42
CA GLU A 90 27.24 -5.77 -16.64
C GLU A 90 27.50 -5.28 -15.21
N GLU A 91 28.07 -6.18 -14.40
CA GLU A 91 28.56 -5.92 -13.03
C GLU A 91 27.51 -5.38 -12.04
N LEU A 92 26.23 -5.57 -12.36
CA LEU A 92 25.10 -5.15 -11.53
C LEU A 92 25.16 -5.84 -10.16
N SER A 93 25.27 -5.06 -9.08
CA SER A 93 25.40 -5.58 -7.70
C SER A 93 24.08 -6.12 -7.12
N TYR A 94 22.95 -5.78 -7.73
CA TYR A 94 21.59 -6.05 -7.24
C TYR A 94 20.84 -7.01 -8.18
N ASN A 95 19.85 -7.74 -7.65
CA ASN A 95 18.93 -8.58 -8.43
C ASN A 95 17.77 -7.79 -9.08
N VAL A 96 17.89 -6.47 -9.13
CA VAL A 96 16.95 -5.54 -9.76
C VAL A 96 17.74 -4.46 -10.49
N HIS A 97 17.16 -3.87 -11.52
CA HIS A 97 17.80 -2.79 -12.28
C HIS A 97 16.77 -1.94 -13.02
N CYS A 98 16.93 -0.61 -13.03
CA CYS A 98 16.15 0.29 -13.88
C CYS A 98 17.13 1.00 -14.83
N PRO A 99 16.98 0.87 -16.16
CA PRO A 99 17.89 1.50 -17.11
C PRO A 99 17.87 3.05 -17.04
N PRO A 100 18.98 3.71 -17.41
CA PRO A 100 19.06 5.17 -17.50
C PRO A 100 18.49 5.74 -18.81
N GLN A 101 17.94 4.89 -19.68
CA GLN A 101 17.39 5.26 -21.00
C GLN A 101 16.06 4.55 -21.24
N SER A 102 15.13 5.21 -21.92
CA SER A 102 13.87 4.63 -22.41
C SER A 102 14.08 3.82 -23.70
N PHE A 103 13.20 2.87 -23.95
CA PHE A 103 13.13 2.09 -25.18
C PHE A 103 12.10 2.68 -26.17
N PRO A 104 12.31 2.60 -27.50
CA PRO A 104 11.25 2.83 -28.48
C PRO A 104 10.01 1.97 -28.24
N GLY A 105 8.84 2.47 -28.65
CA GLY A 105 7.57 1.73 -28.55
C GLY A 105 7.60 0.41 -29.33
N GLY A 106 7.03 -0.65 -28.76
CA GLY A 106 7.00 -1.99 -29.34
C GLY A 106 7.27 -3.10 -28.32
N THR A 107 7.44 -4.33 -28.84
CA THR A 107 7.77 -5.53 -28.07
C THR A 107 9.28 -5.68 -27.91
N TRP A 108 9.69 -6.04 -26.70
CA TRP A 108 11.08 -6.24 -26.29
C TRP A 108 11.25 -7.56 -25.55
N TYR A 109 12.46 -8.09 -25.56
CA TYR A 109 12.86 -9.34 -24.95
C TYR A 109 14.00 -9.09 -23.96
N TRP A 110 13.99 -9.75 -22.82
CA TRP A 110 15.03 -9.63 -21.80
C TRP A 110 15.44 -10.97 -21.22
N ARG A 111 16.70 -11.04 -20.79
CA ARG A 111 17.33 -12.18 -20.10
C ARG A 111 18.38 -11.67 -19.13
N PHE A 112 18.73 -12.48 -18.14
CA PHE A 112 19.80 -12.16 -17.20
C PHE A 112 20.77 -13.34 -17.04
N ALA A 113 21.99 -13.03 -16.63
CA ALA A 113 23.00 -14.00 -16.20
C ALA A 113 23.65 -13.48 -14.90
N TYR A 114 24.49 -14.30 -14.26
CA TYR A 114 25.26 -13.90 -13.09
C TYR A 114 26.71 -14.38 -13.18
N ARG A 115 27.61 -13.64 -12.53
CA ARG A 115 29.01 -14.02 -12.34
C ARG A 115 29.22 -14.42 -10.88
N THR A 116 29.83 -15.58 -10.65
CA THR A 116 30.19 -16.08 -9.31
C THR A 116 31.50 -15.47 -8.83
N GLY A 117 31.78 -15.55 -7.54
CA GLY A 117 33.01 -14.99 -6.93
C GLY A 117 34.34 -15.62 -7.41
N ASP A 118 34.29 -16.72 -8.15
CA ASP A 118 35.40 -17.37 -8.84
C ASP A 118 35.59 -16.88 -10.30
N GLY A 119 34.80 -15.90 -10.73
CA GLY A 119 34.84 -15.31 -12.07
C GLY A 119 34.05 -16.06 -13.15
N ARG A 120 33.45 -17.23 -12.85
CA ARG A 120 32.63 -17.95 -13.84
C ARG A 120 31.30 -17.25 -14.08
N GLN A 121 30.86 -17.23 -15.33
CA GLN A 121 29.53 -16.74 -15.73
C GLN A 121 28.56 -17.91 -15.86
N SER A 122 27.32 -17.69 -15.45
CA SER A 122 26.22 -18.63 -15.59
C SER A 122 25.79 -18.83 -17.05
N SER A 123 24.89 -19.80 -17.28
CA SER A 123 24.02 -19.74 -18.46
C SER A 123 23.21 -18.43 -18.44
N TRP A 124 22.64 -18.04 -19.59
CA TRP A 124 21.53 -17.10 -19.58
C TRP A 124 20.30 -17.73 -18.91
N SER A 125 19.42 -16.87 -18.40
CA SER A 125 18.04 -17.21 -18.07
C SER A 125 17.22 -17.49 -19.33
N SER A 126 16.04 -18.08 -19.15
CA SER A 126 14.97 -18.08 -20.14
C SER A 126 14.67 -16.64 -20.59
N THR A 127 14.45 -16.46 -21.89
CA THR A 127 13.97 -15.20 -22.47
C THR A 127 12.56 -14.89 -21.94
N ARG A 128 12.30 -13.64 -21.58
CA ARG A 128 10.98 -13.10 -21.25
C ARG A 128 10.70 -11.89 -22.13
N SER A 129 9.43 -11.62 -22.40
CA SER A 129 8.96 -10.51 -23.24
C SER A 129 8.24 -9.42 -22.45
N PHE A 130 8.22 -8.19 -22.97
CA PHE A 130 7.39 -7.08 -22.51
C PHE A 130 7.02 -6.15 -23.68
N SER A 131 6.05 -5.25 -23.50
CA SER A 131 5.87 -4.08 -24.38
C SER A 131 6.08 -2.78 -23.63
N VAL A 132 6.50 -1.75 -24.36
CA VAL A 132 6.31 -0.34 -23.99
C VAL A 132 5.55 0.35 -25.11
N ASP A 133 4.66 1.26 -24.73
CA ASP A 133 3.74 1.95 -25.63
C ASP A 133 4.07 3.46 -25.61
N GLU A 134 3.46 4.26 -26.49
CA GLU A 134 3.74 5.70 -26.58
C GLU A 134 3.22 6.50 -25.36
N ASP A 135 2.25 5.96 -24.62
CA ASP A 135 1.72 6.51 -23.36
C ASP A 135 2.45 6.02 -22.10
N SER A 136 3.41 5.09 -22.22
CA SER A 136 4.19 4.60 -21.07
C SER A 136 5.02 5.73 -20.43
N ALA A 137 4.84 5.97 -19.14
CA ALA A 137 5.44 7.10 -18.43
C ALA A 137 6.98 7.03 -18.42
N ILE A 138 7.64 8.06 -18.96
CA ILE A 138 9.11 8.12 -19.10
C ILE A 138 9.76 8.32 -17.72
N LEU A 139 10.40 7.26 -17.19
CA LEU A 139 10.90 7.18 -15.81
C LEU A 139 12.26 6.44 -15.67
N PRO A 140 13.30 6.79 -16.44
CA PRO A 140 14.62 6.19 -16.26
C PRO A 140 15.20 6.52 -14.88
N LEU A 141 15.91 5.55 -14.28
CA LEU A 141 16.74 5.80 -13.10
C LEU A 141 18.11 6.33 -13.59
N PRO A 142 18.51 7.57 -13.22
CA PRO A 142 19.81 8.12 -13.62
C PRO A 142 20.97 7.19 -13.24
N THR A 143 22.06 7.25 -14.01
CA THR A 143 23.25 6.44 -13.67
C THR A 143 23.75 6.79 -12.27
N ARG A 144 24.39 5.83 -11.57
CA ARG A 144 24.87 6.05 -10.19
C ARG A 144 25.69 7.33 -10.05
N ALA A 145 26.65 7.57 -10.95
CA ALA A 145 27.47 8.78 -10.95
C ALA A 145 26.65 10.07 -11.19
N GLU A 146 25.72 10.03 -12.15
CA GLU A 146 24.84 11.17 -12.45
C GLU A 146 23.91 11.50 -11.27
N LEU A 147 23.30 10.47 -10.65
CA LEU A 147 22.43 10.60 -9.48
C LEU A 147 23.14 11.32 -8.33
N MET A 148 24.37 10.91 -8.01
CA MET A 148 25.16 11.57 -6.96
C MET A 148 25.57 12.99 -7.36
N SER A 149 25.90 13.24 -8.63
CA SER A 149 26.32 14.58 -9.09
C SER A 149 25.21 15.65 -9.02
N ARG A 150 23.94 15.25 -8.94
CA ARG A 150 22.79 16.16 -8.75
C ARG A 150 22.66 16.67 -7.31
N VAL A 151 23.22 15.95 -6.33
CA VAL A 151 23.12 16.27 -4.89
C VAL A 151 24.01 17.47 -4.55
N PRO A 152 23.56 18.44 -3.74
CA PRO A 152 24.41 19.55 -3.30
C PRO A 152 25.66 19.07 -2.55
N THR A 153 26.83 19.54 -2.99
CA THR A 153 28.12 19.23 -2.32
C THR A 153 28.21 19.85 -0.93
N THR A 154 27.51 20.95 -0.68
CA THR A 154 27.40 21.64 0.61
C THR A 154 26.03 21.45 1.25
N HIS A 155 25.89 21.84 2.52
CA HIS A 155 24.65 21.76 3.27
C HIS A 155 23.84 23.07 3.19
N PRO A 156 22.49 23.02 3.30
CA PRO A 156 21.64 21.85 3.54
C PRO A 156 21.43 20.96 2.30
N ARG A 157 21.12 19.67 2.54
CA ARG A 157 20.88 18.65 1.49
C ARG A 157 19.47 18.04 1.51
N LEU A 158 18.68 18.26 2.57
CA LEU A 158 17.36 17.66 2.77
C LEU A 158 16.25 18.72 2.63
N PHE A 159 15.21 18.42 1.85
CA PHE A 159 14.07 19.28 1.46
C PHE A 159 14.39 20.56 0.69
N ILE A 160 15.53 21.19 0.97
CA ILE A 160 15.99 22.45 0.39
C ILE A 160 17.45 22.29 -0.06
N ARG A 161 17.79 22.95 -1.17
CA ARG A 161 19.17 23.08 -1.66
C ARG A 161 19.78 24.40 -1.15
N PRO A 162 21.13 24.53 -1.02
CA PRO A 162 21.75 25.75 -0.49
C PRO A 162 21.39 27.02 -1.29
N GLU A 163 21.30 26.91 -2.61
CA GLU A 163 20.93 28.01 -3.53
C GLU A 163 19.50 28.54 -3.32
N GLN A 164 18.59 27.74 -2.74
CA GLN A 164 17.19 28.13 -2.50
C GLN A 164 17.03 28.99 -1.23
N LEU A 165 18.04 29.04 -0.36
CA LEU A 165 17.96 29.77 0.91
C LEU A 165 17.65 31.27 0.73
N GLY A 166 18.10 31.89 -0.36
CA GLY A 166 17.83 33.30 -0.67
C GLY A 166 16.35 33.58 -0.89
N GLU A 167 15.70 32.83 -1.78
CA GLU A 167 14.25 32.94 -2.05
C GLU A 167 13.43 32.63 -0.79
N LEU A 168 13.76 31.54 -0.10
CA LEU A 168 12.98 31.10 1.07
C LEU A 168 13.07 32.10 2.24
N ARG A 169 14.20 32.80 2.41
CA ARG A 169 14.35 33.92 3.36
C ARG A 169 13.49 35.12 2.97
N GLN A 170 13.38 35.45 1.68
CA GLN A 170 12.50 36.51 1.20
C GLN A 170 11.02 36.15 1.45
N ARG A 171 10.62 34.92 1.09
CA ARG A 171 9.24 34.43 1.25
C ARG A 171 8.82 34.27 2.70
N ALA A 172 9.76 34.00 3.61
CA ALA A 172 9.54 34.07 5.06
C ALA A 172 9.15 35.47 5.58
N GLN A 173 9.39 36.54 4.81
CA GLN A 173 8.95 37.91 5.13
C GLN A 173 7.69 38.35 4.36
N THR A 174 7.23 37.55 3.38
CA THR A 174 6.07 37.85 2.54
C THR A 174 4.98 36.77 2.65
N ASP A 175 4.84 35.88 1.67
CA ASP A 175 3.71 34.95 1.54
C ASP A 175 3.74 33.82 2.57
N LEU A 176 4.94 33.36 2.96
CA LEU A 176 5.13 32.31 3.94
C LEU A 176 5.30 32.84 5.38
N LYS A 177 5.24 34.16 5.58
CA LYS A 177 5.39 34.80 6.89
C LYS A 177 4.48 34.24 7.99
N PRO A 178 3.19 33.92 7.76
CA PRO A 178 2.34 33.35 8.81
C PRO A 178 2.83 31.99 9.34
N ILE A 179 3.45 31.19 8.47
CA ILE A 179 4.06 29.89 8.83
C ILE A 179 5.39 30.14 9.55
N PHE A 180 6.23 31.04 9.03
CA PHE A 180 7.52 31.39 9.65
C PHE A 180 7.36 31.98 11.06
N ASP A 181 6.42 32.90 11.26
CA ASP A 181 6.07 33.45 12.58
C ASP A 181 5.60 32.35 13.55
N ASN A 182 4.99 31.28 13.03
CA ASN A 182 4.59 30.12 13.83
C ASN A 182 5.79 29.26 14.22
N LEU A 183 6.70 29.01 13.29
CA LEU A 183 7.97 28.33 13.54
C LEU A 183 8.79 29.08 14.60
N CYS A 184 8.94 30.41 14.48
CA CYS A 184 9.59 31.24 15.50
C CYS A 184 8.92 31.12 16.88
N ARG A 185 7.58 31.10 16.98
CA ARG A 185 6.88 30.87 18.26
C ARG A 185 7.14 29.47 18.85
N GLN A 186 7.24 28.43 18.01
CA GLN A 186 7.61 27.09 18.46
C GLN A 186 9.07 27.04 18.94
N CYS A 187 9.98 27.74 18.26
CA CYS A 187 11.37 27.87 18.66
C CYS A 187 11.54 28.63 19.97
N ASP A 188 10.84 29.75 20.17
CA ASP A 188 10.83 30.48 21.44
C ASP A 188 10.25 29.65 22.59
N ALA A 189 9.20 28.86 22.35
CA ALA A 189 8.68 27.91 23.33
C ALA A 189 9.70 26.81 23.68
N MET A 190 10.52 26.37 22.71
CA MET A 190 11.61 25.42 22.94
C MET A 190 12.85 26.05 23.60
N LEU A 191 13.15 27.34 23.39
CA LEU A 191 14.15 28.06 24.19
C LEU A 191 13.71 28.14 25.66
N ALA A 192 12.45 28.51 25.92
CA ALA A 192 11.91 28.62 27.27
C ALA A 192 11.73 27.27 27.97
N LYS A 193 11.47 26.20 27.22
CA LYS A 193 11.36 24.82 27.73
C LYS A 193 11.92 23.80 26.73
N PRO A 194 13.23 23.54 26.75
CA PRO A 194 13.86 22.61 25.83
C PRO A 194 13.22 21.20 25.83
N PRO A 195 13.20 20.52 24.67
CA PRO A 195 13.01 19.08 24.62
C PRO A 195 14.01 18.37 25.54
N PRO A 196 13.58 17.33 26.28
CA PRO A 196 14.49 16.55 27.13
C PRO A 196 15.37 15.65 26.24
N THR A 197 16.61 15.44 26.68
CA THR A 197 17.67 14.79 25.88
C THR A 197 18.38 13.63 26.60
N GLU A 198 17.79 13.13 27.69
CA GLU A 198 18.23 11.88 28.35
C GLU A 198 17.99 10.67 27.45
N GLU A 199 18.82 9.61 27.53
CA GLU A 199 18.56 8.40 26.73
C GLU A 199 17.24 7.73 27.16
N PRO A 200 16.32 7.40 26.23
CA PRO A 200 15.12 6.64 26.53
C PRO A 200 15.43 5.29 27.20
N SER A 201 14.55 4.83 28.08
CA SER A 201 14.79 3.59 28.83
C SER A 201 14.65 2.33 27.96
N LYS A 202 15.55 1.36 28.17
CA LYS A 202 15.41 -0.02 27.67
C LYS A 202 14.27 -0.73 28.41
N TYR A 203 13.68 -1.77 27.80
CA TYR A 203 12.66 -2.60 28.47
C TYR A 203 13.24 -3.27 29.73
N PRO A 204 12.51 -3.33 30.85
CA PRO A 204 12.96 -4.02 32.06
C PRO A 204 13.02 -5.55 31.84
N LEU A 205 13.81 -6.23 32.66
CA LEU A 205 13.91 -7.69 32.65
C LEU A 205 12.55 -8.34 32.90
N GLY A 206 12.20 -9.37 32.13
CA GLY A 206 10.91 -10.07 32.22
C GLY A 206 9.73 -9.36 31.51
N MET A 207 9.96 -8.25 30.81
CA MET A 207 8.90 -7.56 30.05
C MET A 207 8.20 -8.47 29.03
N VAL A 208 6.87 -8.61 29.16
CA VAL A 208 6.04 -9.45 28.28
C VAL A 208 5.74 -8.70 26.99
N ARG A 209 6.27 -9.21 25.86
CA ARG A 209 6.02 -8.63 24.53
C ARG A 209 4.50 -8.58 24.22
N ASN A 210 4.06 -7.48 23.60
CA ASN A 210 2.65 -7.20 23.27
C ASN A 210 1.70 -7.04 24.49
N SER A 211 2.24 -6.89 25.71
CA SER A 211 1.49 -6.36 26.85
C SER A 211 1.19 -4.86 26.66
N ASP A 212 0.35 -4.30 27.54
CA ASP A 212 0.00 -2.88 27.47
C ASP A 212 1.15 -2.00 28.03
N GLU A 213 1.96 -2.52 28.97
CA GLU A 213 3.19 -1.92 29.51
C GLU A 213 4.32 -1.91 28.47
N TRP A 214 4.53 -3.03 27.76
CA TRP A 214 5.51 -3.10 26.65
C TRP A 214 5.19 -2.05 25.59
N ARG A 215 3.91 -1.90 25.22
CA ARG A 215 3.46 -0.88 24.26
C ARG A 215 3.73 0.54 24.77
N GLY A 216 3.59 0.76 26.09
CA GLY A 216 3.91 2.03 26.74
C GLY A 216 5.36 2.46 26.50
N ILE A 217 6.34 1.57 26.71
CA ILE A 217 7.76 1.85 26.45
C ILE A 217 8.04 1.93 24.94
N TRP A 218 7.56 0.95 24.17
CA TRP A 218 7.80 0.86 22.72
C TRP A 218 7.35 2.14 21.98
N TRP A 219 6.12 2.59 22.22
CA TRP A 219 5.58 3.80 21.61
C TRP A 219 6.02 5.08 22.34
N GLY A 220 6.24 5.02 23.65
CA GLY A 220 6.77 6.14 24.44
C GLY A 220 8.16 6.60 23.96
N ASN A 221 9.08 5.65 23.76
CA ASN A 221 10.42 5.93 23.25
C ASN A 221 10.37 6.55 21.84
N ARG A 222 9.44 6.10 20.97
CA ARG A 222 9.19 6.73 19.66
C ARG A 222 8.77 8.19 19.80
N VAL A 223 7.78 8.48 20.65
CA VAL A 223 7.26 9.84 20.83
C VAL A 223 8.31 10.76 21.46
N TYR A 224 9.09 10.27 22.42
CA TYR A 224 10.21 10.97 23.04
C TYR A 224 11.27 11.33 21.99
N THR A 225 11.71 10.36 21.19
CA THR A 225 12.73 10.52 20.14
C THR A 225 12.32 11.57 19.10
N ILE A 226 11.05 11.53 18.65
CA ILE A 226 10.49 12.53 17.73
C ILE A 226 10.52 13.92 18.38
N LYS A 227 10.08 14.05 19.64
CA LYS A 227 10.03 15.33 20.33
C LYS A 227 11.42 16.00 20.47
N ALA A 228 12.46 15.22 20.71
CA ALA A 228 13.83 15.73 20.75
C ALA A 228 14.32 16.15 19.35
N LEU A 229 14.40 15.20 18.41
CA LEU A 229 15.12 15.41 17.15
C LEU A 229 14.30 16.15 16.07
N ASP A 230 12.97 16.00 16.01
CA ASP A 230 12.14 16.81 15.09
C ASP A 230 12.00 18.26 15.61
N GLY A 231 12.10 18.44 16.94
CA GLY A 231 12.23 19.76 17.58
C GLY A 231 13.56 20.44 17.23
N ALA A 232 14.67 19.70 17.30
CA ALA A 232 15.98 20.19 16.87
C ALA A 232 16.01 20.54 15.36
N ALA A 233 15.44 19.69 14.50
CA ALA A 233 15.31 19.98 13.07
C ALA A 233 14.47 21.25 12.81
N THR A 234 13.40 21.45 13.59
CA THR A 234 12.56 22.65 13.51
C THR A 234 13.31 23.92 13.94
N LEU A 235 14.04 23.86 15.05
CA LEU A 235 14.92 24.94 15.53
C LEU A 235 15.98 25.32 14.50
N ALA A 236 16.70 24.34 13.96
CA ALA A 236 17.76 24.53 12.98
C ALA A 236 17.25 25.12 11.66
N PHE A 237 16.17 24.56 11.11
CA PHE A 237 15.54 25.07 9.89
C PHE A 237 15.08 26.52 10.08
N THR A 238 14.43 26.83 11.19
CA THR A 238 13.92 28.18 11.47
C THR A 238 15.06 29.20 11.52
N ARG A 239 16.21 28.84 12.11
CA ARG A 239 17.42 29.66 12.08
C ARG A 239 17.93 29.85 10.64
N LEU A 240 18.06 28.80 9.82
CA LEU A 240 18.51 28.93 8.43
C LEU A 240 17.66 29.89 7.58
N ILE A 241 16.35 29.96 7.85
CA ILE A 241 15.37 30.81 7.14
C ILE A 241 15.33 32.25 7.69
N GLY A 242 16.10 32.58 8.74
CA GLY A 242 16.22 33.94 9.29
C GLY A 242 15.73 34.08 10.75
N GLY A 243 15.55 32.97 11.45
CA GLY A 243 15.31 32.96 12.90
C GLY A 243 16.57 33.30 13.71
N LYS A 244 16.40 33.41 15.03
CA LYS A 244 17.47 33.75 15.99
C LYS A 244 18.58 32.69 15.98
N ASP A 245 19.84 33.10 16.14
CA ASP A 245 20.97 32.15 16.20
C ASP A 245 20.89 31.24 17.44
N GLU A 246 20.27 31.70 18.53
CA GLU A 246 19.97 30.89 19.72
C GLU A 246 19.14 29.65 19.40
N TYR A 247 18.27 29.70 18.38
CA TYR A 247 17.56 28.51 17.90
C TYR A 247 18.55 27.47 17.33
N GLY A 248 19.52 27.92 16.54
CA GLY A 248 20.58 27.08 15.98
C GLY A 248 21.49 26.48 17.06
N GLN A 249 21.85 27.28 18.08
CA GLN A 249 22.65 26.79 19.21
C GLN A 249 21.88 25.77 20.06
N LEU A 250 20.58 25.96 20.30
CA LEU A 250 19.76 24.96 20.98
C LEU A 250 19.60 23.68 20.14
N ALA A 251 19.40 23.79 18.83
CA ALA A 251 19.34 22.65 17.92
C ALA A 251 20.64 21.84 17.94
N LYS A 252 21.79 22.53 17.87
CA LYS A 252 23.13 21.95 18.01
C LYS A 252 23.28 21.21 19.34
N ARG A 253 22.93 21.82 20.48
CA ARG A 253 22.98 21.16 21.79
C ARG A 253 22.15 19.88 21.80
N ILE A 254 20.90 19.92 21.31
CA ILE A 254 20.02 18.75 21.29
C ILE A 254 20.58 17.65 20.37
N LEU A 255 21.16 18.01 19.22
CA LEU A 255 21.82 17.05 18.33
C LEU A 255 22.96 16.32 19.05
N MET A 256 23.88 17.06 19.68
CA MET A 256 25.04 16.49 20.36
C MET A 256 24.68 15.76 21.66
N ASP A 257 23.61 16.15 22.36
CA ASP A 257 23.13 15.38 23.51
C ASP A 257 22.46 14.06 23.08
N CYS A 258 21.68 14.08 22.00
CA CYS A 258 21.15 12.85 21.39
C CYS A 258 22.23 11.99 20.74
N ALA A 259 23.37 12.55 20.32
CA ALA A 259 24.48 11.80 19.72
C ALA A 259 25.12 10.80 20.69
N LYS A 260 25.08 11.11 21.99
CA LYS A 260 25.62 10.29 23.08
C LYS A 260 24.77 9.05 23.41
N TRP A 261 23.55 8.95 22.86
CA TRP A 261 22.65 7.80 23.09
C TRP A 261 23.17 6.55 22.39
N ASP A 262 23.16 5.40 23.09
CA ASP A 262 23.61 4.11 22.55
C ASP A 262 22.99 3.84 21.16
N PRO A 263 23.80 3.73 20.08
CA PRO A 263 23.29 3.56 18.72
C PRO A 263 22.50 2.26 18.51
N LYS A 264 22.66 1.29 19.41
CA LYS A 264 21.94 0.00 19.45
C LYS A 264 21.07 -0.11 20.70
N GLY A 265 20.84 1.02 21.38
CA GLY A 265 20.16 1.12 22.65
C GLY A 265 18.63 1.13 22.52
N ALA A 266 17.96 1.86 23.41
CA ALA A 266 16.51 1.95 23.41
C ALA A 266 15.90 2.59 22.14
N THR A 267 16.75 3.25 21.35
CA THR A 267 16.46 3.88 20.04
C THR A 267 17.24 3.25 18.88
N GLY A 268 17.86 2.08 19.08
CA GLY A 268 18.48 1.30 18.01
C GLY A 268 17.42 0.68 17.09
N TYR A 269 17.68 0.63 15.79
CA TYR A 269 16.71 0.18 14.78
C TYR A 269 16.33 -1.30 14.96
N ARG A 270 17.26 -2.16 15.40
CA ARG A 270 16.96 -3.58 15.71
C ARG A 270 16.29 -3.79 17.07
N TYR A 271 16.31 -2.80 17.96
CA TYR A 271 15.71 -2.87 19.30
C TYR A 271 14.28 -2.30 19.35
N ASN A 272 14.09 -1.14 18.72
CA ASN A 272 12.81 -0.47 18.57
C ASN A 272 12.82 0.34 17.26
N ASP A 273 12.44 -0.29 16.15
CA ASP A 273 12.44 0.33 14.82
C ASP A 273 11.52 1.56 14.71
N GLU A 274 10.38 1.55 15.39
CA GLU A 274 9.47 2.70 15.53
C GLU A 274 10.13 3.93 16.19
N ALA A 275 11.19 3.75 16.99
CA ALA A 275 12.03 4.82 17.53
C ALA A 275 13.30 5.06 16.69
N GLY A 276 13.94 4.01 16.15
CA GLY A 276 15.15 4.12 15.33
C GLY A 276 14.95 4.81 13.98
N MET A 277 13.81 4.57 13.30
CA MET A 277 13.47 5.27 12.06
C MET A 277 13.34 6.80 12.24
N PRO A 278 12.52 7.34 13.16
CA PRO A 278 12.49 8.77 13.40
C PRO A 278 13.80 9.31 13.96
N TYR A 279 14.55 8.56 14.78
CA TYR A 279 15.91 8.97 15.19
C TYR A 279 16.76 9.28 13.95
N ASN A 280 16.94 8.28 13.09
CA ASN A 280 17.91 8.34 12.01
C ASN A 280 17.58 9.46 11.01
N SER A 281 16.30 9.61 10.62
CA SER A 281 15.87 10.71 9.74
C SER A 281 15.99 12.10 10.40
N ARG A 282 15.57 12.27 11.66
CA ARG A 282 15.55 13.61 12.27
C ARG A 282 16.93 14.06 12.74
N PHE A 283 17.80 13.13 13.11
CA PHE A 283 19.23 13.39 13.28
C PHE A 283 19.84 13.89 11.96
N ALA A 284 19.63 13.17 10.85
CA ALA A 284 20.12 13.57 9.53
C ALA A 284 19.60 14.95 9.08
N ARG A 285 18.31 15.25 9.27
CA ARG A 285 17.73 16.59 9.02
C ARG A 285 18.40 17.67 9.87
N THR A 286 18.51 17.45 11.17
CA THR A 286 19.10 18.42 12.10
C THR A 286 20.56 18.68 11.77
N TYR A 287 21.38 17.63 11.58
CA TYR A 287 22.76 17.71 11.14
C TYR A 287 22.91 18.55 9.87
N SER A 288 22.06 18.27 8.86
CA SER A 288 22.05 18.99 7.60
C SER A 288 21.65 20.47 7.72
N TYR A 289 20.99 20.86 8.82
CA TYR A 289 20.54 22.24 9.07
C TYR A 289 21.41 23.02 10.08
N VAL A 290 22.22 22.36 10.91
CA VAL A 290 23.19 23.01 11.83
C VAL A 290 24.64 22.88 11.38
N TYR A 291 24.89 22.37 10.18
CA TYR A 291 26.23 21.99 9.70
C TYR A 291 27.29 23.11 9.82
N ASP A 292 26.89 24.37 9.62
CA ASP A 292 27.77 25.55 9.75
C ASP A 292 28.11 25.92 11.21
N LEU A 293 27.34 25.42 12.17
CA LEU A 293 27.54 25.63 13.61
C LEU A 293 28.35 24.51 14.28
N LEU A 294 28.55 23.37 13.62
CA LEU A 294 29.34 22.24 14.14
C LEU A 294 30.84 22.44 13.89
N SER A 295 31.66 22.11 14.89
CA SER A 295 33.10 21.89 14.71
C SER A 295 33.35 20.58 13.98
N GLU A 296 34.59 20.36 13.52
CA GLU A 296 34.90 19.13 12.77
C GLU A 296 34.91 17.88 13.66
N GLU A 297 35.19 18.05 14.95
CA GLU A 297 35.09 17.02 15.98
C GLU A 297 33.62 16.61 16.23
N GLU A 298 32.72 17.60 16.33
CA GLU A 298 31.28 17.35 16.48
C GLU A 298 30.69 16.71 15.21
N ARG A 299 31.19 17.08 14.03
CA ARG A 299 30.84 16.38 12.77
C ARG A 299 31.38 14.95 12.76
N ALA A 300 32.58 14.69 13.27
CA ALA A 300 33.14 13.35 13.36
C ALA A 300 32.28 12.44 14.27
N GLU A 301 31.89 12.91 15.45
CA GLU A 301 30.97 12.19 16.36
C GLU A 301 29.63 11.88 15.67
N CYS A 302 29.06 12.86 14.95
CA CYS A 302 27.85 12.64 14.15
C CYS A 302 28.03 11.57 13.06
N ARG A 303 29.17 11.58 12.33
CA ARG A 303 29.47 10.61 11.27
C ARG A 303 29.64 9.20 11.81
N ASP A 304 30.43 9.01 12.86
CA ASP A 304 30.70 7.67 13.43
C ASP A 304 29.42 7.03 14.00
N LEU A 305 28.62 7.82 14.71
CA LEU A 305 27.31 7.40 15.22
C LEU A 305 26.35 6.99 14.09
N MET A 306 26.20 7.87 13.09
CA MET A 306 25.29 7.64 11.98
C MET A 306 25.78 6.55 11.02
N ARG A 307 27.09 6.26 11.01
CA ARG A 307 27.64 5.10 10.32
C ARG A 307 27.16 3.79 10.94
N ILE A 308 27.20 3.68 12.27
CA ILE A 308 26.68 2.51 13.00
C ILE A 308 25.17 2.35 12.76
N ARG A 309 24.41 3.44 12.85
CA ARG A 309 22.93 3.43 12.70
C ARG A 309 22.48 3.19 11.26
N GLY A 310 23.17 3.73 10.27
CA GLY A 310 22.92 3.51 8.84
C GLY A 310 23.21 2.07 8.42
N GLU A 311 24.35 1.52 8.83
CA GLU A 311 24.75 0.15 8.51
C GLU A 311 23.83 -0.90 9.18
N GLU A 312 23.33 -0.61 10.39
CA GLU A 312 22.31 -1.46 11.03
C GLU A 312 20.98 -1.50 10.25
N MET A 313 20.58 -0.39 9.63
CA MET A 313 19.42 -0.38 8.72
C MET A 313 19.73 -1.11 7.42
N TYR A 314 20.87 -0.82 6.80
CA TYR A 314 21.25 -1.39 5.51
C TYR A 314 21.31 -2.92 5.55
N ARG A 315 22.00 -3.50 6.54
CA ARG A 315 22.10 -4.96 6.73
C ARG A 315 20.78 -5.67 7.04
N HIS A 316 19.73 -4.95 7.42
CA HIS A 316 18.39 -5.53 7.61
C HIS A 316 17.52 -5.46 6.35
N LEU A 317 17.78 -4.48 5.49
CA LEU A 317 17.00 -4.22 4.28
C LEU A 317 17.62 -4.91 3.06
N PHE A 318 18.92 -4.74 2.82
CA PHE A 318 19.64 -5.36 1.72
C PHE A 318 20.12 -6.79 2.08
N PRO A 319 20.07 -7.76 1.15
CA PRO A 319 19.43 -7.72 -0.17
C PRO A 319 17.91 -7.97 -0.11
N ARG A 320 17.40 -8.51 1.00
CA ARG A 320 16.04 -9.09 1.11
C ARG A 320 14.92 -8.21 0.57
N HIS A 321 14.96 -6.90 0.79
CA HIS A 321 13.90 -5.98 0.39
C HIS A 321 13.77 -5.82 -1.14
N LEU A 322 14.79 -6.20 -1.92
CA LEU A 322 14.76 -6.20 -3.39
C LEU A 322 14.10 -7.45 -4.00
N TRP A 323 13.65 -8.40 -3.18
CA TRP A 323 12.99 -9.63 -3.64
C TRP A 323 11.80 -10.07 -2.77
N ALA A 324 11.84 -9.85 -1.45
CA ALA A 324 10.74 -10.12 -0.52
C ALA A 324 10.32 -8.82 0.22
N PRO A 325 9.64 -7.88 -0.48
CA PRO A 325 9.46 -6.51 -0.01
C PRO A 325 8.34 -6.32 1.01
N TYR A 326 7.37 -7.25 1.06
CA TYR A 326 6.11 -7.17 1.82
C TYR A 326 6.24 -7.18 3.37
N ALA A 327 7.45 -6.96 3.91
CA ALA A 327 7.66 -6.73 5.32
C ALA A 327 7.31 -5.27 5.67
N SER A 328 6.14 -5.05 6.27
CA SER A 328 5.52 -3.73 6.47
C SER A 328 6.48 -2.67 7.06
N HIS A 329 7.27 -3.01 8.08
CA HIS A 329 8.24 -2.08 8.65
C HIS A 329 9.46 -1.80 7.75
N SER A 330 9.91 -2.77 6.95
CA SER A 330 11.00 -2.58 5.98
C SER A 330 10.56 -1.69 4.81
N ASN A 331 9.33 -1.87 4.34
CA ASN A 331 8.72 -1.15 3.22
C ASN A 331 8.51 0.36 3.47
N ARG A 332 8.69 0.82 4.71
CA ARG A 332 8.85 2.24 5.07
C ARG A 332 10.30 2.61 5.43
N ALA A 333 11.07 1.71 6.05
CA ALA A 333 12.40 2.00 6.57
C ALA A 333 13.44 2.43 5.52
N TRP A 334 13.34 1.96 4.28
CA TRP A 334 14.34 2.23 3.22
C TRP A 334 14.52 3.73 2.93
N HIS A 335 13.46 4.54 2.96
CA HIS A 335 13.58 5.97 2.70
C HIS A 335 14.14 6.75 3.91
N PHE A 336 14.01 6.24 5.14
CA PHE A 336 14.70 6.78 6.31
C PHE A 336 16.23 6.55 6.21
N LEU A 337 16.66 5.41 5.65
CA LEU A 337 18.06 5.18 5.31
C LEU A 337 18.52 6.13 4.18
N GLY A 338 17.66 6.37 3.17
CA GLY A 338 17.90 7.37 2.13
C GLY A 338 18.14 8.79 2.68
N GLU A 339 17.42 9.21 3.73
CA GLU A 339 17.66 10.50 4.40
C GLU A 339 19.04 10.57 5.09
N VAL A 340 19.50 9.49 5.73
CA VAL A 340 20.85 9.41 6.31
C VAL A 340 21.90 9.46 5.20
N ALA A 341 21.72 8.63 4.18
CA ALA A 341 22.63 8.51 3.05
C ALA A 341 22.83 9.83 2.30
N LEU A 342 21.74 10.58 2.09
CA LEU A 342 21.79 11.89 1.44
C LEU A 342 22.42 12.98 2.33
N ALA A 343 22.19 12.94 3.65
CA ALA A 343 22.84 13.87 4.57
C ALA A 343 24.35 13.67 4.61
N PHE A 344 24.82 12.44 4.72
CA PHE A 344 26.25 12.10 4.90
C PHE A 344 26.96 11.66 3.60
N LEU A 345 26.44 12.03 2.44
CA LEU A 345 27.05 11.71 1.14
C LEU A 345 28.44 12.37 1.03
N GLY A 346 29.46 11.57 0.66
CA GLY A 346 30.86 12.00 0.64
C GLY A 346 31.53 12.12 2.02
N GLU A 347 30.80 11.86 3.11
CA GLU A 347 31.28 11.98 4.48
C GLU A 347 31.33 10.64 5.23
N ILE A 348 30.35 9.76 4.99
CA ILE A 348 30.39 8.35 5.39
C ILE A 348 30.65 7.52 4.13
N PRO A 349 31.69 6.66 4.08
CA PRO A 349 32.05 5.92 2.87
C PRO A 349 30.92 5.06 2.28
N GLU A 350 30.08 4.48 3.14
CA GLU A 350 28.95 3.63 2.75
C GLU A 350 27.70 4.41 2.29
N ALA A 351 27.66 5.74 2.50
CA ALA A 351 26.46 6.53 2.23
C ALA A 351 26.05 6.54 0.75
N GLU A 352 27.01 6.46 -0.18
CA GLU A 352 26.73 6.36 -1.61
C GLU A 352 25.99 5.05 -1.95
N GLU A 353 26.41 3.93 -1.35
CA GLU A 353 25.77 2.63 -1.53
C GLU A 353 24.36 2.61 -0.93
N TRP A 354 24.17 3.23 0.24
CA TRP A 354 22.85 3.34 0.88
C TRP A 354 21.87 4.21 0.07
N LEU A 355 22.35 5.29 -0.56
CA LEU A 355 21.52 6.12 -1.43
C LEU A 355 21.20 5.42 -2.75
N TRP A 356 22.18 4.72 -3.35
CA TRP A 356 21.98 3.90 -4.54
C TRP A 356 20.97 2.76 -4.29
N PHE A 357 21.08 2.08 -3.14
CA PHE A 357 20.10 1.09 -2.68
C PHE A 357 18.70 1.70 -2.53
N ALA A 358 18.56 2.82 -1.81
CA ALA A 358 17.27 3.47 -1.58
C ALA A 358 16.59 3.89 -2.90
N MET A 359 17.36 4.35 -3.89
CA MET A 359 16.82 4.74 -5.20
C MET A 359 16.50 3.54 -6.11
N ASN A 360 17.20 2.41 -5.98
CA ASN A 360 16.79 1.14 -6.61
C ASN A 360 15.51 0.56 -5.98
N VAL A 361 15.32 0.71 -4.66
CA VAL A 361 14.03 0.39 -4.01
C VAL A 361 12.92 1.28 -4.59
N TYR A 362 13.12 2.60 -4.69
CA TYR A 362 12.14 3.51 -5.31
C TYR A 362 11.78 3.14 -6.76
N ALA A 363 12.79 2.86 -7.60
CA ALA A 363 12.56 2.54 -9.01
C ALA A 363 11.89 1.16 -9.17
N CYS A 364 12.53 0.11 -8.66
CA CYS A 364 12.23 -1.28 -9.04
C CYS A 364 11.22 -2.00 -8.15
N VAL A 365 10.90 -1.44 -6.97
CA VAL A 365 10.11 -2.13 -5.94
C VAL A 365 8.94 -1.26 -5.45
N TYR A 366 9.20 -0.01 -5.06
CA TYR A 366 8.22 0.77 -4.32
C TYR A 366 7.20 1.50 -5.23
N PRO A 367 5.92 1.58 -4.84
CA PRO A 367 5.28 0.87 -3.74
C PRO A 367 4.77 -0.51 -4.16
N VAL A 368 4.75 -1.45 -3.20
CA VAL A 368 4.36 -2.86 -3.45
C VAL A 368 2.93 -3.20 -3.06
N TRP A 369 2.25 -2.38 -2.26
CA TRP A 369 0.88 -2.64 -1.77
C TRP A 369 -0.20 -2.05 -2.68
N SER A 370 0.08 -1.86 -3.96
CA SER A 370 -0.59 -0.87 -4.81
C SER A 370 -0.68 -1.30 -6.28
N ASP A 371 -1.56 -0.64 -7.02
CA ASP A 371 -1.76 -0.78 -8.46
C ASP A 371 -1.70 0.59 -9.19
N ALA A 372 -1.73 0.57 -10.52
CA ALA A 372 -1.72 1.77 -11.36
C ALA A 372 -2.98 2.63 -11.22
N ASP A 373 -4.11 1.99 -10.88
CA ASP A 373 -5.40 2.64 -10.64
C ASP A 373 -5.37 3.54 -9.39
N GLY A 374 -4.33 3.44 -8.55
CA GLY A 374 -4.11 4.24 -7.35
C GLY A 374 -4.48 3.54 -6.04
N GLY A 375 -4.85 2.26 -6.08
CA GLY A 375 -5.38 1.49 -4.95
C GLY A 375 -4.33 1.11 -3.91
N TRP A 376 -4.80 0.68 -2.74
CA TRP A 376 -3.93 0.21 -1.65
C TRP A 376 -4.50 -1.00 -0.92
N HIS A 377 -3.74 -2.10 -0.86
CA HIS A 377 -4.14 -3.37 -0.25
C HIS A 377 -4.35 -3.29 1.26
N GLU A 378 -3.44 -2.65 2.01
CA GLU A 378 -3.52 -2.59 3.48
C GLU A 378 -4.64 -1.66 4.04
N GLY A 379 -5.50 -1.12 3.16
CA GLY A 379 -6.60 -0.22 3.54
C GLY A 379 -6.20 1.23 3.81
N VAL A 380 -7.20 2.11 3.90
CA VAL A 380 -7.00 3.58 3.88
C VAL A 380 -6.23 4.15 5.09
N LEU A 381 -6.22 3.49 6.24
CA LEU A 381 -5.39 3.95 7.37
C LEU A 381 -3.90 3.64 7.13
N TYR A 382 -3.57 2.46 6.64
CA TYR A 382 -2.20 2.08 6.34
C TYR A 382 -1.68 2.81 5.10
N TRP A 383 -2.51 2.99 4.06
CA TRP A 383 -2.26 3.94 2.97
C TRP A 383 -1.82 5.30 3.51
N HIS A 384 -2.65 5.93 4.36
CA HIS A 384 -2.32 7.23 4.94
C HIS A 384 -1.01 7.19 5.74
N SER A 385 -0.79 6.14 6.54
CA SER A 385 0.40 5.98 7.38
C SER A 385 1.69 5.87 6.56
N TYR A 386 1.68 5.13 5.46
CA TYR A 386 2.84 5.01 4.56
C TYR A 386 3.05 6.27 3.74
N ILE A 387 1.99 6.73 3.08
CA ILE A 387 2.09 7.77 2.05
C ILE A 387 2.42 9.12 2.66
N ASP A 388 1.91 9.47 3.85
CA ASP A 388 2.35 10.65 4.61
C ASP A 388 3.89 10.68 4.79
N ARG A 389 4.46 9.57 5.27
CA ARG A 389 5.92 9.42 5.47
C ARG A 389 6.68 9.47 4.15
N PHE A 390 6.18 8.81 3.11
CA PHE A 390 6.79 8.81 1.78
C PHE A 390 6.74 10.19 1.11
N THR A 391 5.70 11.01 1.35
CA THR A 391 5.63 12.36 0.74
C THR A 391 6.84 13.22 1.09
N TRP A 392 7.43 13.05 2.29
CA TRP A 392 8.67 13.73 2.66
C TRP A 392 9.86 13.30 1.79
N TRP A 393 9.96 12.01 1.50
CA TRP A 393 10.98 11.47 0.60
C TRP A 393 10.73 11.89 -0.85
N ALA A 394 9.47 12.00 -1.29
CA ALA A 394 9.13 12.56 -2.59
C ALA A 394 9.55 14.03 -2.74
N ASP A 395 9.37 14.86 -1.70
CA ASP A 395 9.90 16.23 -1.69
C ASP A 395 11.43 16.23 -1.83
N ILE A 396 12.12 15.38 -1.06
CA ILE A 396 13.59 15.25 -1.05
C ILE A 396 14.15 14.74 -2.38
N MET A 397 13.53 13.72 -3.00
CA MET A 397 13.92 13.22 -4.32
C MET A 397 13.79 14.32 -5.39
N LYS A 398 12.73 15.13 -5.31
CA LYS A 398 12.48 16.25 -6.22
C LYS A 398 13.47 17.39 -6.01
N SER A 399 13.80 17.75 -4.76
CA SER A 399 14.74 18.84 -4.45
C SER A 399 16.21 18.46 -4.65
N ALA A 400 16.65 17.30 -4.17
CA ALA A 400 18.06 16.93 -4.14
C ALA A 400 18.53 16.22 -5.43
N MET A 401 17.67 15.41 -6.05
CA MET A 401 18.03 14.53 -7.18
C MET A 401 17.22 14.79 -8.46
N GLY A 402 16.29 15.75 -8.46
CA GLY A 402 15.46 16.09 -9.62
C GLY A 402 14.48 14.98 -10.04
N ILE A 403 14.14 14.06 -9.14
CA ILE A 403 13.31 12.89 -9.44
C ILE A 403 11.88 13.13 -8.93
N ASN A 404 10.92 13.19 -9.85
CA ASN A 404 9.51 13.39 -9.54
C ASN A 404 8.79 12.06 -9.28
N ALA A 405 8.46 11.78 -8.01
CA ALA A 405 7.67 10.60 -7.65
C ALA A 405 6.30 10.55 -8.37
N PHE A 406 5.67 11.71 -8.58
CA PHE A 406 4.30 11.83 -9.07
C PHE A 406 4.13 11.61 -10.58
N ALA A 407 5.23 11.34 -11.29
CA ALA A 407 5.19 10.86 -12.66
C ALA A 407 5.03 9.31 -12.75
N LYS A 408 5.19 8.55 -11.65
CA LYS A 408 4.93 7.10 -11.62
C LYS A 408 3.42 6.83 -11.57
N PRO A 409 2.85 5.91 -12.39
CA PRO A 409 1.41 5.71 -12.55
C PRO A 409 0.61 5.66 -11.24
N TYR A 410 1.03 4.86 -10.25
CA TYR A 410 0.39 4.84 -8.93
C TYR A 410 0.30 6.23 -8.30
N PHE A 411 1.40 7.01 -8.26
CA PHE A 411 1.41 8.35 -7.64
C PHE A 411 0.66 9.40 -8.48
N ALA A 412 0.42 9.15 -9.77
CA ALA A 412 -0.47 9.96 -10.60
C ALA A 412 -1.97 9.64 -10.36
N SER A 413 -2.29 8.43 -9.87
CA SER A 413 -3.66 7.98 -9.55
C SER A 413 -4.02 8.00 -8.05
N ILE A 414 -3.04 8.04 -7.16
CA ILE A 414 -3.13 7.77 -5.71
C ILE A 414 -4.25 8.49 -4.95
N GLY A 415 -4.57 9.74 -5.29
CA GLY A 415 -5.63 10.51 -4.63
C GLY A 415 -7.04 10.00 -4.93
N TYR A 416 -7.23 9.18 -5.98
CA TYR A 416 -8.53 8.59 -6.29
C TYR A 416 -8.94 7.51 -5.28
N TYR A 417 -8.02 6.78 -4.66
CA TYR A 417 -8.37 5.75 -3.66
C TYR A 417 -9.19 6.29 -2.48
N PRO A 418 -8.73 7.30 -1.70
CA PRO A 418 -9.56 7.89 -0.66
C PRO A 418 -10.80 8.64 -1.20
N MET A 419 -10.74 9.19 -2.42
CA MET A 419 -11.85 9.97 -3.01
C MET A 419 -13.05 9.11 -3.38
N TYR A 420 -12.81 7.94 -4.00
CA TYR A 420 -13.87 6.99 -4.38
C TYR A 420 -14.33 6.12 -3.21
N LEU A 421 -13.45 5.85 -2.24
CA LEU A 421 -13.77 5.10 -1.03
C LEU A 421 -14.52 5.95 0.02
N GLN A 422 -14.09 7.20 0.21
CA GLN A 422 -14.63 8.10 1.23
C GLN A 422 -15.19 9.42 0.66
N PRO A 423 -16.20 9.41 -0.25
CA PRO A 423 -16.86 10.63 -0.71
C PRO A 423 -17.28 11.58 0.44
N PRO A 424 -17.38 12.91 0.21
CA PRO A 424 -17.51 13.89 1.28
C PRO A 424 -18.72 13.62 2.19
N GLY A 425 -18.48 13.32 3.46
CA GLY A 425 -19.52 12.98 4.45
C GLY A 425 -19.70 11.49 4.75
N THR A 426 -19.09 10.57 3.98
CA THR A 426 -19.08 9.12 4.28
C THR A 426 -18.47 8.83 5.66
N LYS A 427 -19.12 7.98 6.47
CA LYS A 427 -18.73 7.66 7.85
C LYS A 427 -18.00 6.32 8.00
N ASP A 428 -17.51 5.77 6.89
CA ASP A 428 -16.82 4.48 6.81
C ASP A 428 -15.42 4.61 6.19
N GLY A 429 -14.52 3.72 6.58
CA GLY A 429 -13.16 3.58 6.05
C GLY A 429 -12.95 2.35 5.15
N GLY A 430 -13.97 1.51 4.97
CA GLY A 430 -13.92 0.37 4.06
C GLY A 430 -13.22 -0.87 4.63
N PHE A 431 -12.33 -1.47 3.84
CA PHE A 431 -11.52 -2.62 4.23
C PHE A 431 -10.15 -2.21 4.76
N GLY A 432 -9.59 -3.06 5.62
CA GLY A 432 -8.25 -2.97 6.18
C GLY A 432 -8.22 -2.67 7.67
N ASP A 433 -7.02 -2.77 8.24
CA ASP A 433 -6.80 -2.65 9.67
C ASP A 433 -7.01 -1.22 10.21
N LEU A 434 -7.73 -1.10 11.34
CA LEU A 434 -8.09 0.14 12.05
C LEU A 434 -8.89 1.18 11.24
N VAL A 435 -9.51 0.80 10.12
CA VAL A 435 -10.26 1.76 9.27
C VAL A 435 -11.61 2.20 9.86
N GLU A 436 -12.12 1.51 10.89
CA GLU A 436 -13.53 1.58 11.29
C GLU A 436 -13.96 2.92 11.93
N ASN A 437 -13.02 3.84 12.17
CA ASN A 437 -13.28 5.21 12.66
C ASN A 437 -12.58 6.28 11.79
N LYS A 438 -11.97 5.90 10.66
CA LYS A 438 -11.24 6.79 9.76
C LYS A 438 -12.23 7.55 8.87
N LYS A 439 -12.28 8.88 8.98
CA LYS A 439 -13.21 9.76 8.24
C LYS A 439 -12.54 10.46 7.05
N PRO A 440 -13.27 10.88 6.00
CA PRO A 440 -12.74 11.61 4.85
C PRO A 440 -11.80 12.76 5.24
N ASN A 441 -12.24 13.64 6.15
CA ASN A 441 -11.49 14.81 6.59
C ASN A 441 -10.17 14.48 7.31
N MET A 442 -9.99 13.24 7.80
CA MET A 442 -8.71 12.75 8.33
C MET A 442 -7.70 12.40 7.22
N ASN A 443 -8.04 12.60 5.95
CA ASN A 443 -7.13 12.53 4.81
C ASN A 443 -6.83 13.90 4.19
N ALA A 444 -7.52 14.98 4.59
CA ALA A 444 -7.49 16.27 3.88
C ALA A 444 -6.06 16.84 3.72
N THR A 445 -5.28 16.86 4.80
CA THR A 445 -3.87 17.28 4.74
C THR A 445 -3.04 16.39 3.81
N LEU A 446 -3.27 15.08 3.80
CA LEU A 446 -2.51 14.18 2.92
C LEU A 446 -2.89 14.40 1.45
N VAL A 447 -4.19 14.43 1.14
CA VAL A 447 -4.65 14.60 -0.24
C VAL A 447 -4.33 16.00 -0.77
N SER A 448 -4.21 17.04 0.05
CA SER A 448 -3.72 18.36 -0.43
C SER A 448 -2.25 18.34 -0.83
N ILE A 449 -1.42 17.54 -0.15
CA ILE A 449 -0.01 17.32 -0.55
C ILE A 449 0.04 16.58 -1.89
N LEU A 450 -0.79 15.54 -2.06
CA LEU A 450 -0.89 14.77 -3.30
C LEU A 450 -1.42 15.64 -4.45
N ALA A 451 -2.46 16.46 -4.21
CA ALA A 451 -3.04 17.39 -5.17
C ALA A 451 -2.00 18.42 -5.64
N ALA A 452 -1.28 19.06 -4.71
CA ALA A 452 -0.26 20.04 -5.06
C ALA A 452 0.96 19.44 -5.79
N GLN A 453 1.40 18.23 -5.41
CA GLN A 453 2.55 17.59 -6.06
C GLN A 453 2.22 17.01 -7.45
N ALA A 454 1.00 16.50 -7.66
CA ALA A 454 0.50 16.02 -8.95
C ALA A 454 -0.21 17.09 -9.81
N GLN A 455 -0.43 18.30 -9.25
CA GLN A 455 -1.26 19.36 -9.82
C GLN A 455 -2.68 18.89 -10.21
N ASN A 456 -3.27 17.98 -9.42
CA ASN A 456 -4.57 17.36 -9.74
C ASN A 456 -5.76 18.18 -9.18
N PRO A 457 -6.65 18.73 -10.04
CA PRO A 457 -7.72 19.63 -9.62
C PRO A 457 -8.92 18.92 -8.96
N TYR A 458 -9.16 17.64 -9.26
CA TYR A 458 -10.21 16.85 -8.60
C TYR A 458 -9.85 16.52 -7.16
N TRP A 459 -8.57 16.23 -6.91
CA TRP A 459 -8.08 15.97 -5.56
C TRP A 459 -8.10 17.23 -4.70
N GLN A 460 -7.84 18.41 -5.29
CA GLN A 460 -8.05 19.69 -4.61
C GLN A 460 -9.53 19.94 -4.29
N TRP A 461 -10.44 19.71 -5.24
CA TRP A 461 -11.88 19.80 -4.96
C TRP A 461 -12.31 18.87 -3.81
N TYR A 462 -11.80 17.64 -3.79
CA TYR A 462 -12.12 16.68 -2.73
C TYR A 462 -11.60 17.16 -1.35
N VAL A 463 -10.41 17.75 -1.30
CA VAL A 463 -9.86 18.40 -0.09
C VAL A 463 -10.76 19.52 0.40
N ASP A 464 -11.26 20.37 -0.50
CA ASP A 464 -12.12 21.49 -0.15
C ASP A 464 -13.48 21.00 0.34
N ALA A 465 -14.08 20.04 -0.37
CA ALA A 465 -15.39 19.44 -0.05
C ALA A 465 -15.42 18.67 1.28
N ILE A 466 -14.29 18.13 1.75
CA ILE A 466 -14.19 17.46 3.07
C ILE A 466 -13.81 18.41 4.22
N GLY A 467 -13.85 19.73 3.98
CA GLY A 467 -13.62 20.77 5.00
C GLY A 467 -12.22 21.39 5.00
N GLY A 468 -11.44 21.20 3.94
CA GLY A 468 -10.11 21.79 3.75
C GLY A 468 -8.98 21.09 4.49
N ALA A 469 -7.75 21.31 4.01
CA ALA A 469 -6.54 20.84 4.67
C ALA A 469 -6.15 21.75 5.85
N LYS A 470 -5.69 21.16 6.96
CA LYS A 470 -5.14 21.94 8.08
C LYS A 470 -3.77 22.52 7.71
N VAL A 471 -3.59 23.83 7.91
CA VAL A 471 -2.31 24.54 7.72
C VAL A 471 -1.19 23.84 8.50
N GLN A 472 -0.15 23.42 7.79
CA GLN A 472 0.99 22.71 8.37
C GLN A 472 2.04 23.71 8.86
N ASN A 473 2.00 24.03 10.17
CA ASN A 473 2.97 24.90 10.82
C ASN A 473 4.27 24.14 11.17
N THR A 474 4.93 23.56 10.16
CA THR A 474 6.17 22.77 10.29
C THR A 474 7.18 23.19 9.21
N TYR A 475 8.46 22.82 9.35
CA TYR A 475 9.47 23.12 8.33
C TYR A 475 9.11 22.52 6.96
N ILE A 476 8.55 21.30 6.95
CA ILE A 476 8.03 20.67 5.72
C ILE A 476 6.81 21.43 5.17
N GLY A 477 5.92 21.90 6.06
CA GLY A 477 4.77 22.73 5.68
C GLY A 477 5.18 24.09 5.09
N PHE A 478 6.26 24.70 5.58
CA PHE A 478 6.85 25.91 5.00
C PHE A 478 7.39 25.64 3.58
N VAL A 479 8.20 24.59 3.40
CA VAL A 479 8.71 24.18 2.08
C VAL A 479 7.58 23.86 1.10
N ARG A 480 6.50 23.22 1.57
CA ARG A 480 5.33 22.90 0.73
C ARG A 480 4.45 24.11 0.43
N GLY A 481 4.40 25.10 1.33
CA GLY A 481 3.78 26.40 1.06
C GLY A 481 4.43 27.15 -0.09
N ALA A 482 5.70 26.83 -0.42
CA ALA A 482 6.39 27.42 -1.56
C ALA A 482 5.83 26.97 -2.94
N MET A 483 5.06 25.88 -2.99
CA MET A 483 4.58 25.25 -4.24
C MET A 483 3.39 25.99 -4.89
N PRO A 484 3.16 25.84 -6.22
CA PRO A 484 2.00 26.41 -6.89
C PRO A 484 0.67 25.87 -6.34
N ALA A 485 -0.28 26.79 -6.10
CA ALA A 485 -1.65 26.46 -5.74
C ALA A 485 -2.39 25.76 -6.89
N VAL A 486 -3.30 24.84 -6.56
CA VAL A 486 -4.13 24.10 -7.51
C VAL A 486 -5.55 24.68 -7.50
N ALA A 487 -6.17 24.82 -8.68
CA ALA A 487 -7.58 25.19 -8.77
C ALA A 487 -8.47 23.94 -8.62
N ALA A 488 -9.50 24.02 -7.79
CA ALA A 488 -10.45 22.92 -7.60
C ALA A 488 -11.35 22.70 -8.82
N LYS A 489 -11.54 21.44 -9.24
CA LYS A 489 -12.53 21.04 -10.25
C LYS A 489 -13.47 19.95 -9.69
N PRO A 490 -14.79 20.19 -9.62
CA PRO A 490 -15.75 19.15 -9.25
C PRO A 490 -15.73 17.94 -10.21
N PRO A 491 -15.90 16.70 -9.72
CA PRO A 491 -15.80 15.48 -10.52
C PRO A 491 -17.08 15.18 -11.33
N VAL A 492 -17.63 16.19 -12.01
CA VAL A 492 -18.87 16.07 -12.83
C VAL A 492 -18.66 15.26 -14.11
N ASP A 493 -17.43 15.15 -14.58
CA ASP A 493 -17.00 14.41 -15.77
C ASP A 493 -16.17 13.15 -15.43
N LEU A 494 -16.18 12.73 -14.16
CA LEU A 494 -15.63 11.43 -13.75
C LEU A 494 -16.77 10.40 -13.59
N PRO A 495 -16.53 9.11 -13.90
CA PRO A 495 -17.42 8.04 -13.47
C PRO A 495 -17.60 8.06 -11.95
N SER A 496 -18.80 7.77 -11.43
CA SER A 496 -19.05 7.74 -9.98
C SER A 496 -18.35 6.58 -9.27
N SER A 497 -17.98 5.55 -10.02
CA SER A 497 -17.47 4.28 -9.50
C SER A 497 -16.13 3.91 -10.14
N ARG A 498 -15.26 3.23 -9.38
CA ARG A 498 -13.89 2.88 -9.81
C ARG A 498 -13.49 1.51 -9.30
N CYS A 499 -12.84 0.74 -10.17
CA CYS A 499 -12.09 -0.45 -9.82
C CYS A 499 -10.62 -0.08 -9.64
N PHE A 500 -10.00 -0.68 -8.63
CA PHE A 500 -8.56 -0.71 -8.40
C PHE A 500 -8.14 -2.17 -8.58
N ARG A 501 -7.82 -2.57 -9.81
CA ARG A 501 -7.90 -3.98 -10.23
C ARG A 501 -6.73 -4.81 -9.71
N GLY A 502 -5.53 -4.25 -9.67
CA GLY A 502 -4.34 -4.95 -9.15
C GLY A 502 -4.39 -5.17 -7.64
N THR A 503 -4.98 -4.25 -6.88
CA THR A 503 -5.28 -4.41 -5.44
C THR A 503 -6.61 -5.14 -5.19
N GLY A 504 -7.43 -5.32 -6.22
CA GLY A 504 -8.68 -6.07 -6.21
C GLY A 504 -9.75 -5.46 -5.29
N GLN A 505 -9.91 -4.14 -5.37
CA GLN A 505 -10.99 -3.41 -4.70
C GLN A 505 -11.85 -2.67 -5.72
N ALA A 506 -13.17 -2.61 -5.52
CA ALA A 506 -14.06 -1.78 -6.32
C ALA A 506 -15.00 -0.96 -5.44
N MET A 507 -15.15 0.32 -5.78
CA MET A 507 -15.95 1.30 -5.06
C MET A 507 -17.08 1.73 -6.00
N LEU A 508 -18.26 1.18 -5.76
CA LEU A 508 -19.47 1.41 -6.52
C LEU A 508 -20.28 2.50 -5.80
N ASN A 509 -20.31 3.73 -6.33
CA ASN A 509 -21.05 4.85 -5.74
C ASN A 509 -22.17 5.33 -6.69
N SER A 510 -23.28 5.77 -6.12
CA SER A 510 -24.29 6.53 -6.86
C SER A 510 -23.81 7.93 -7.27
N ASN A 511 -23.00 8.59 -6.44
CA ASN A 511 -22.39 9.89 -6.73
C ASN A 511 -21.08 10.10 -5.92
N LEU A 512 -20.30 11.13 -6.27
CA LEU A 512 -19.06 11.49 -5.57
C LEU A 512 -19.15 12.82 -4.77
N PHE A 513 -20.29 13.51 -4.80
CA PHE A 513 -20.44 14.87 -4.28
C PHE A 513 -20.74 14.93 -2.78
N GLY A 514 -21.59 14.01 -2.29
CA GLY A 514 -22.05 14.03 -0.90
C GLY A 514 -22.51 12.67 -0.41
N GLY A 515 -21.90 12.19 0.66
CA GLY A 515 -22.23 10.93 1.32
C GLY A 515 -23.69 10.86 1.76
N GLU A 516 -24.27 11.98 2.21
CA GLU A 516 -25.64 12.07 2.73
C GLU A 516 -26.74 11.76 1.68
N ASP A 517 -26.41 11.83 0.38
CA ASP A 517 -27.23 11.38 -0.75
C ASP A 517 -26.58 10.21 -1.53
N ASN A 518 -25.43 9.71 -1.09
CA ASN A 518 -24.73 8.60 -1.75
C ASN A 518 -25.15 7.24 -1.17
N VAL A 519 -25.50 6.32 -2.07
CA VAL A 519 -25.47 4.88 -1.83
C VAL A 519 -24.16 4.33 -2.39
N GLN A 520 -23.43 3.58 -1.57
CA GLN A 520 -22.13 3.00 -1.89
C GLN A 520 -22.07 1.51 -1.52
N LEU A 521 -21.52 0.71 -2.43
CA LEU A 521 -21.01 -0.63 -2.14
C LEU A 521 -19.49 -0.66 -2.34
N VAL A 522 -18.77 -1.23 -1.37
CA VAL A 522 -17.31 -1.49 -1.48
C VAL A 522 -17.11 -3.00 -1.57
N PHE A 523 -16.39 -3.47 -2.58
CA PHE A 523 -16.14 -4.89 -2.86
C PHE A 523 -14.63 -5.19 -2.83
N LYS A 524 -14.24 -6.36 -2.31
CA LYS A 524 -12.85 -6.87 -2.36
C LYS A 524 -12.79 -8.29 -2.90
N SER A 525 -11.96 -8.51 -3.92
CA SER A 525 -11.45 -9.83 -4.29
C SER A 525 -10.04 -9.66 -4.86
N SER A 526 -9.01 -10.00 -4.06
CA SER A 526 -7.67 -9.41 -4.17
C SER A 526 -6.56 -10.40 -4.57
N PRO A 527 -5.74 -10.06 -5.59
CA PRO A 527 -4.53 -10.81 -5.93
C PRO A 527 -3.47 -10.86 -4.82
N PHE A 528 -3.51 -9.91 -3.88
CA PHE A 528 -2.67 -9.94 -2.66
C PHE A 528 -3.20 -10.92 -1.59
N GLY A 529 -4.40 -11.44 -1.78
CA GLY A 529 -5.09 -12.33 -0.86
C GLY A 529 -5.53 -11.66 0.44
N THR A 530 -5.19 -12.27 1.57
CA THR A 530 -5.53 -11.82 2.93
C THR A 530 -4.29 -11.39 3.73
N GLN A 531 -3.14 -11.20 3.09
CA GLN A 531 -1.88 -10.91 3.80
C GLN A 531 -1.83 -9.52 4.46
N SER A 532 -1.01 -9.40 5.51
CA SER A 532 -0.74 -8.15 6.23
C SER A 532 -2.02 -7.49 6.77
N HIS A 533 -2.21 -6.18 6.55
CA HIS A 533 -3.32 -5.41 7.10
C HIS A 533 -4.55 -5.34 6.17
N GLY A 534 -4.51 -5.94 4.98
CA GLY A 534 -5.65 -6.07 4.04
C GLY A 534 -6.32 -7.45 4.15
N TYR A 535 -6.60 -7.88 5.38
CA TYR A 535 -6.87 -9.28 5.72
C TYR A 535 -8.28 -9.77 5.41
N GLU A 536 -9.22 -8.89 5.07
CA GLU A 536 -10.61 -9.26 4.83
C GLU A 536 -10.74 -10.23 3.64
N SER A 537 -11.61 -11.23 3.80
CA SER A 537 -11.79 -12.29 2.81
C SER A 537 -12.22 -11.78 1.44
N ASN A 538 -11.82 -12.48 0.40
CA ASN A 538 -12.19 -12.21 -0.98
C ASN A 538 -13.69 -12.48 -1.23
N ASN A 539 -14.22 -11.86 -2.27
CA ASN A 539 -15.66 -11.66 -2.52
C ASN A 539 -16.44 -11.00 -1.36
N ALA A 540 -15.80 -10.42 -0.35
CA ALA A 540 -16.51 -9.65 0.68
C ALA A 540 -17.03 -8.30 0.14
N PHE A 541 -18.13 -7.82 0.70
CA PHE A 541 -18.65 -6.48 0.43
C PHE A 541 -19.00 -5.70 1.72
N LEU A 542 -19.15 -4.39 1.58
CA LEU A 542 -19.65 -3.45 2.57
C LEU A 542 -20.75 -2.59 1.93
N PHE A 543 -21.72 -2.11 2.72
CA PHE A 543 -22.82 -1.30 2.21
C PHE A 543 -23.06 -0.06 3.08
N ASN A 544 -22.92 1.10 2.46
CA ASN A 544 -23.12 2.43 3.03
C ASN A 544 -24.25 3.14 2.28
N ALA A 545 -25.13 3.85 2.98
CA ALA A 545 -26.20 4.62 2.35
C ALA A 545 -26.49 5.89 3.15
N TYR A 546 -26.70 7.01 2.45
CA TYR A 546 -27.10 8.29 3.03
C TYR A 546 -26.15 8.76 4.17
N GLY A 547 -24.85 8.53 3.97
CA GLY A 547 -23.76 8.88 4.89
C GLY A 547 -23.54 7.89 6.04
N GLU A 548 -24.37 6.87 6.16
CA GLU A 548 -24.36 5.90 7.26
C GLU A 548 -23.93 4.50 6.82
N ARG A 549 -23.35 3.77 7.78
CA ARG A 549 -22.99 2.35 7.63
C ARG A 549 -24.20 1.47 7.87
N LEU A 550 -24.44 0.51 6.99
CA LEU A 550 -25.52 -0.47 7.15
C LEU A 550 -24.95 -1.89 7.25
N LEU A 551 -24.24 -2.36 6.21
CA LEU A 551 -23.57 -3.68 6.23
C LEU A 551 -22.06 -3.51 6.35
N ILE A 552 -21.46 -4.06 7.40
CA ILE A 552 -20.10 -3.73 7.85
C ILE A 552 -19.15 -4.93 7.89
N ARG A 553 -17.86 -4.65 8.06
CA ARG A 553 -16.85 -5.58 8.59
C ARG A 553 -16.77 -5.41 10.12
N THR A 554 -16.56 -6.48 10.86
CA THR A 554 -16.76 -6.48 12.33
C THR A 554 -15.50 -6.75 13.15
N GLY A 555 -15.61 -6.48 14.44
CA GLY A 555 -14.51 -6.55 15.39
C GLY A 555 -13.65 -5.29 15.33
N ARG A 556 -12.80 -5.10 16.35
CA ARG A 556 -11.92 -3.93 16.49
C ARG A 556 -10.56 -4.37 17.02
N ARG A 557 -9.46 -3.94 16.37
CA ARG A 557 -8.11 -4.36 16.75
C ARG A 557 -7.74 -3.80 18.12
N ASP A 558 -7.78 -4.65 19.14
CA ASP A 558 -7.30 -4.34 20.49
C ASP A 558 -5.77 -4.28 20.56
N SER A 559 -5.08 -5.23 19.92
CA SER A 559 -3.64 -5.30 19.70
C SER A 559 -3.37 -6.17 18.47
N TYR A 560 -2.40 -5.79 17.65
CA TYR A 560 -2.01 -6.62 16.50
C TYR A 560 -1.58 -8.03 16.97
N GLY A 561 -2.11 -9.06 16.30
CA GLY A 561 -1.83 -10.46 16.60
C GLY A 561 -2.47 -11.01 17.88
N SER A 562 -3.47 -10.34 18.47
CA SER A 562 -4.29 -10.90 19.56
C SER A 562 -5.18 -12.05 19.09
N GLU A 563 -5.78 -12.82 20.00
CA GLU A 563 -6.72 -13.89 19.61
C GLU A 563 -7.97 -13.34 18.90
N HIS A 564 -8.49 -12.17 19.31
CA HIS A 564 -9.60 -11.53 18.58
C HIS A 564 -9.18 -11.07 17.17
N HIS A 565 -7.99 -10.49 17.03
CA HIS A 565 -7.46 -10.11 15.72
C HIS A 565 -7.30 -11.34 14.80
N LYS A 566 -6.67 -12.40 15.31
CA LYS A 566 -6.36 -13.62 14.54
C LYS A 566 -7.57 -14.53 14.27
N ASN A 567 -8.52 -14.63 15.20
CA ASN A 567 -9.56 -15.67 15.21
C ASN A 567 -10.99 -15.09 15.17
N TRP A 568 -11.11 -13.76 15.08
CA TRP A 568 -12.32 -13.09 14.58
C TRP A 568 -12.00 -12.28 13.33
N MET A 569 -11.19 -11.21 13.45
CA MET A 569 -11.08 -10.18 12.41
C MET A 569 -10.42 -10.66 11.11
N TRP A 570 -9.53 -11.65 11.18
CA TRP A 570 -8.91 -12.27 10.00
C TRP A 570 -9.77 -13.40 9.38
N GLU A 571 -10.88 -13.77 10.00
CA GLU A 571 -11.75 -14.87 9.57
C GLU A 571 -12.89 -14.37 8.67
N THR A 572 -13.32 -15.20 7.71
CA THR A 572 -14.46 -14.89 6.83
C THR A 572 -15.77 -14.62 7.59
N LYS A 573 -15.94 -15.20 8.79
CA LYS A 573 -17.09 -14.95 9.69
C LYS A 573 -17.21 -13.52 10.22
N SER A 574 -16.24 -12.63 9.95
CA SER A 574 -16.25 -11.22 10.37
C SER A 574 -16.70 -10.23 9.28
N VAL A 575 -16.90 -10.70 8.05
CA VAL A 575 -17.22 -9.89 6.86
C VAL A 575 -18.40 -10.46 6.08
N ASN A 576 -19.04 -9.65 5.22
CA ASN A 576 -20.21 -10.07 4.43
C ASN A 576 -19.79 -10.97 3.25
N SER A 577 -19.48 -12.23 3.54
CA SER A 577 -19.02 -13.25 2.58
C SER A 577 -19.56 -14.64 3.00
N ILE A 578 -19.06 -15.71 2.36
CA ILE A 578 -19.57 -17.08 2.52
C ILE A 578 -18.49 -18.03 3.05
N SER A 579 -18.83 -18.88 4.02
CA SER A 579 -17.99 -20.03 4.45
C SER A 579 -18.53 -21.37 3.93
N VAL A 580 -17.72 -22.43 4.02
CA VAL A 580 -18.03 -23.77 3.52
C VAL A 580 -17.88 -24.77 4.66
N ASN A 581 -18.96 -25.44 5.09
CA ASN A 581 -19.02 -26.22 6.33
C ASN A 581 -18.59 -25.43 7.59
N GLY A 582 -18.86 -24.12 7.63
CA GLY A 582 -18.39 -23.21 8.69
C GLY A 582 -16.94 -22.73 8.53
N GLU A 583 -16.18 -23.28 7.58
CA GLU A 583 -14.77 -22.94 7.36
C GLU A 583 -14.59 -21.76 6.40
N GLY A 584 -13.84 -20.76 6.85
CA GLY A 584 -13.49 -19.58 6.07
C GLY A 584 -12.35 -19.79 5.07
N GLN A 585 -12.01 -18.71 4.38
CA GLN A 585 -10.80 -18.61 3.55
C GLN A 585 -9.53 -18.68 4.40
N THR A 586 -8.41 -19.07 3.79
CA THR A 586 -7.10 -19.07 4.45
C THR A 586 -6.76 -17.67 4.94
N LYS A 587 -6.66 -17.49 6.25
CA LYS A 587 -6.50 -16.18 6.89
C LYS A 587 -5.05 -15.71 6.94
N HIS A 588 -4.85 -14.40 6.80
CA HIS A 588 -3.54 -13.75 6.88
C HIS A 588 -2.46 -14.37 5.97
N SER A 589 -2.84 -14.69 4.72
CA SER A 589 -2.06 -15.45 3.74
C SER A 589 -2.01 -14.72 2.39
N ALA A 590 -0.86 -14.80 1.71
CA ALA A 590 -0.66 -14.24 0.38
C ALA A 590 -1.19 -15.18 -0.72
N GLU A 591 -1.20 -16.47 -0.42
CA GLU A 591 -1.69 -17.59 -1.23
C GLU A 591 -3.22 -17.62 -1.29
N SER A 592 -3.89 -16.99 -0.31
CA SER A 592 -5.35 -16.88 -0.19
C SER A 592 -5.96 -15.87 -1.17
N GLN A 593 -5.71 -16.07 -2.46
CA GLN A 593 -6.00 -15.09 -3.51
C GLN A 593 -7.45 -15.08 -3.97
N GLY A 594 -7.93 -13.91 -4.37
CA GLY A 594 -9.09 -13.72 -5.24
C GLY A 594 -8.74 -12.78 -6.39
N GLU A 595 -9.71 -12.46 -7.23
CA GLU A 595 -9.55 -11.49 -8.31
C GLU A 595 -10.88 -10.84 -8.70
N ILE A 596 -10.83 -9.56 -9.10
CA ILE A 596 -11.95 -8.90 -9.79
C ILE A 596 -11.85 -9.28 -11.28
N THR A 597 -12.69 -10.22 -11.69
CA THR A 597 -12.71 -10.77 -13.05
C THR A 597 -13.30 -9.79 -14.06
N ASP A 598 -14.26 -8.96 -13.64
CA ASP A 598 -14.95 -7.98 -14.49
C ASP A 598 -15.44 -6.76 -13.71
N PHE A 599 -15.55 -5.60 -14.37
CA PHE A 599 -16.07 -4.36 -13.80
C PHE A 599 -16.55 -3.38 -14.89
N ALA A 600 -17.72 -2.78 -14.68
CA ALA A 600 -18.25 -1.70 -15.51
C ALA A 600 -19.00 -0.64 -14.67
N CYS A 601 -19.01 0.60 -15.15
CA CYS A 601 -19.69 1.73 -14.52
C CYS A 601 -20.36 2.63 -15.58
N THR A 602 -21.63 2.97 -15.38
CA THR A 602 -22.39 3.95 -16.18
C THR A 602 -23.20 4.88 -15.28
N PRO A 603 -23.88 5.92 -15.82
CA PRO A 603 -24.74 6.79 -15.01
C PRO A 603 -25.94 6.08 -14.35
N LEU A 604 -26.40 4.94 -14.87
CA LEU A 604 -27.58 4.23 -14.35
C LEU A 604 -27.23 3.00 -13.52
N PHE A 605 -26.09 2.35 -13.78
CA PHE A 605 -25.71 1.10 -13.13
C PHE A 605 -24.20 0.98 -12.93
N ASP A 606 -23.80 0.12 -11.99
CA ASP A 606 -22.48 -0.52 -11.97
C ASP A 606 -22.63 -2.04 -12.05
N TYR A 607 -21.55 -2.71 -12.46
CA TYR A 607 -21.36 -4.14 -12.36
C TYR A 607 -19.94 -4.45 -11.86
N VAL A 608 -19.82 -5.45 -11.00
CA VAL A 608 -18.52 -6.03 -10.62
C VAL A 608 -18.66 -7.54 -10.42
N ALA A 609 -17.68 -8.30 -10.90
CA ALA A 609 -17.59 -9.74 -10.69
C ALA A 609 -16.24 -10.10 -10.05
N GLY A 610 -16.25 -11.09 -9.16
CA GLY A 610 -15.03 -11.62 -8.55
C GLY A 610 -15.06 -13.13 -8.32
N GLU A 611 -13.90 -13.76 -8.45
CA GLU A 611 -13.66 -15.18 -8.17
C GLU A 611 -12.76 -15.30 -6.93
N ALA A 612 -13.03 -16.30 -6.07
CA ALA A 612 -12.38 -16.45 -4.78
C ALA A 612 -12.05 -17.90 -4.37
N ALA A 613 -12.34 -18.92 -5.19
CA ALA A 613 -12.14 -20.34 -4.83
C ALA A 613 -10.71 -20.70 -4.40
N LYS A 614 -9.70 -20.05 -5.00
CA LYS A 614 -8.28 -20.19 -4.64
C LYS A 614 -8.05 -19.94 -3.13
N ALA A 615 -8.79 -19.00 -2.53
CA ALA A 615 -8.70 -18.67 -1.11
C ALA A 615 -9.29 -19.72 -0.16
N TYR A 616 -9.99 -20.75 -0.65
CA TYR A 616 -10.63 -21.79 0.17
C TYR A 616 -9.79 -23.07 0.32
N ASP A 617 -8.49 -23.04 -0.02
CA ASP A 617 -7.55 -24.17 0.14
C ASP A 617 -8.07 -25.47 -0.51
N GLY A 618 -8.43 -25.38 -1.79
CA GLY A 618 -8.91 -26.53 -2.57
C GLY A 618 -10.28 -27.09 -2.15
N ARG A 619 -11.03 -26.43 -1.26
CA ARG A 619 -12.39 -26.86 -0.87
C ARG A 619 -13.46 -26.51 -1.91
N LEU A 620 -13.19 -25.52 -2.77
CA LEU A 620 -14.05 -25.06 -3.87
C LEU A 620 -13.33 -25.17 -5.23
N ASN A 621 -14.09 -25.49 -6.28
CA ASN A 621 -13.66 -25.37 -7.67
C ASN A 621 -13.92 -23.95 -8.22
N SER A 622 -14.99 -23.29 -7.77
CA SER A 622 -15.33 -21.91 -8.11
C SER A 622 -16.20 -21.29 -7.01
N PHE A 623 -16.00 -20.00 -6.75
CA PHE A 623 -16.90 -19.09 -6.04
C PHE A 623 -16.90 -17.76 -6.78
N LYS A 624 -17.84 -17.60 -7.71
CA LYS A 624 -18.08 -16.35 -8.42
C LYS A 624 -19.19 -15.55 -7.74
N ARG A 625 -18.87 -14.33 -7.30
CA ARG A 625 -19.83 -13.31 -6.85
C ARG A 625 -19.96 -12.24 -7.93
N ARG A 626 -21.18 -12.00 -8.42
CA ARG A 626 -21.52 -10.88 -9.31
C ARG A 626 -22.39 -9.91 -8.54
N ILE A 627 -22.16 -8.62 -8.72
CA ILE A 627 -22.91 -7.55 -8.08
C ILE A 627 -23.34 -6.55 -9.15
N LEU A 628 -24.65 -6.41 -9.36
CA LEU A 628 -25.26 -5.36 -10.15
C LEU A 628 -25.78 -4.28 -9.19
N PHE A 629 -25.40 -3.02 -9.38
CA PHE A 629 -25.93 -1.90 -8.60
C PHE A 629 -26.68 -0.94 -9.53
N TYR A 630 -28.01 -0.94 -9.45
CA TYR A 630 -28.87 0.06 -10.10
C TYR A 630 -28.94 1.30 -9.19
N LYS A 631 -28.48 2.44 -9.72
CA LYS A 631 -28.19 3.64 -8.92
C LYS A 631 -29.46 4.47 -8.67
N PRO A 632 -29.79 4.85 -7.42
CA PRO A 632 -29.24 4.41 -6.12
C PRO A 632 -30.04 3.26 -5.47
N ASP A 633 -31.12 2.79 -6.10
CA ASP A 633 -32.23 2.12 -5.41
C ASP A 633 -32.08 0.61 -5.15
N ALA A 634 -31.18 -0.10 -5.83
CA ALA A 634 -31.08 -1.55 -5.68
C ALA A 634 -29.69 -2.11 -6.01
N VAL A 635 -29.17 -2.95 -5.10
CA VAL A 635 -28.06 -3.87 -5.37
C VAL A 635 -28.63 -5.28 -5.50
N VAL A 636 -28.16 -6.03 -6.51
CA VAL A 636 -28.44 -7.46 -6.68
C VAL A 636 -27.12 -8.23 -6.66
N ILE A 637 -27.03 -9.25 -5.80
CA ILE A 637 -25.87 -10.11 -5.64
C ILE A 637 -26.25 -11.52 -6.11
N PHE A 638 -25.48 -12.05 -7.05
CA PHE A 638 -25.58 -13.42 -7.55
C PHE A 638 -24.29 -14.17 -7.21
N ASP A 639 -24.40 -15.14 -6.31
CA ASP A 639 -23.30 -16.05 -5.98
C ASP A 639 -23.52 -17.42 -6.62
N THR A 640 -22.48 -17.99 -7.21
CA THR A 640 -22.45 -19.42 -7.59
C THR A 640 -21.22 -20.06 -7.01
N LEU A 641 -21.40 -21.13 -6.23
CA LEU A 641 -20.32 -21.90 -5.62
C LEU A 641 -20.41 -23.36 -6.07
N ASP A 642 -19.28 -23.94 -6.48
CA ASP A 642 -19.10 -25.38 -6.70
C ASP A 642 -18.04 -25.92 -5.75
N ALA A 643 -18.46 -26.69 -4.76
CA ALA A 643 -17.57 -27.34 -3.81
C ALA A 643 -17.04 -28.68 -4.35
N VAL A 644 -15.84 -29.07 -3.92
CA VAL A 644 -15.22 -30.36 -4.32
C VAL A 644 -16.00 -31.56 -3.77
N LYS A 645 -16.71 -31.37 -2.65
CA LYS A 645 -17.63 -32.32 -2.02
C LYS A 645 -18.89 -31.59 -1.56
N ALA A 646 -19.99 -32.30 -1.36
CA ALA A 646 -21.20 -31.69 -0.82
C ALA A 646 -20.95 -31.07 0.57
N ALA A 647 -21.38 -29.82 0.74
CA ALA A 647 -21.09 -28.99 1.90
C ALA A 647 -22.30 -28.14 2.31
N THR A 648 -22.38 -27.72 3.57
CA THR A 648 -23.22 -26.57 3.94
C THR A 648 -22.50 -25.27 3.59
N PHE A 649 -23.26 -24.21 3.37
CA PHE A 649 -22.73 -22.88 3.08
C PHE A 649 -23.38 -21.87 4.02
N ASP A 650 -22.56 -21.05 4.68
CA ASP A 650 -23.02 -20.01 5.59
C ASP A 650 -22.82 -18.65 4.93
N PHE A 651 -23.91 -17.94 4.60
CA PHE A 651 -23.85 -16.54 4.18
C PHE A 651 -23.87 -15.65 5.41
N TYR A 652 -22.84 -14.82 5.61
CA TYR A 652 -22.78 -13.87 6.71
C TYR A 652 -23.23 -12.47 6.31
N LEU A 653 -23.96 -11.81 7.19
CA LEU A 653 -24.25 -10.37 7.16
C LEU A 653 -23.93 -9.77 8.52
N HIS A 654 -23.46 -8.52 8.55
CA HIS A 654 -23.17 -7.82 9.80
C HIS A 654 -23.64 -6.38 9.83
N ALA A 655 -24.10 -5.92 10.99
CA ALA A 655 -24.61 -4.57 11.20
C ALA A 655 -24.12 -3.98 12.54
N ILE A 656 -24.23 -2.65 12.68
CA ILE A 656 -23.93 -1.97 13.97
C ILE A 656 -25.03 -2.25 15.00
N ASN A 657 -26.29 -2.25 14.56
CA ASN A 657 -27.48 -2.48 15.38
C ASN A 657 -28.10 -3.84 15.06
N ALA A 658 -28.97 -4.34 15.96
CA ALA A 658 -29.69 -5.59 15.72
C ALA A 658 -30.53 -5.50 14.45
N MET A 659 -30.46 -6.53 13.61
CA MET A 659 -31.27 -6.65 12.41
C MET A 659 -32.67 -7.16 12.77
N ASP A 660 -33.69 -6.52 12.23
CA ASP A 660 -35.11 -6.91 12.36
C ASP A 660 -35.43 -7.96 11.28
N ILE A 661 -35.40 -9.23 11.68
CA ILE A 661 -35.52 -10.40 10.81
C ILE A 661 -36.98 -10.85 10.79
N ARG A 662 -37.75 -10.38 9.81
CA ARG A 662 -39.17 -10.72 9.65
C ARG A 662 -39.36 -11.98 8.81
N SER A 663 -38.52 -12.13 7.79
CA SER A 663 -38.30 -13.36 7.02
C SER A 663 -36.92 -13.30 6.35
N GLN A 664 -36.49 -14.38 5.67
CA GLN A 664 -35.27 -14.33 4.84
C GLN A 664 -35.39 -13.31 3.68
N GLN A 665 -36.61 -13.04 3.19
CA GLN A 665 -36.87 -12.03 2.16
C GLN A 665 -37.12 -10.61 2.74
N ASP A 666 -37.18 -10.45 4.06
CA ASP A 666 -37.43 -9.16 4.72
C ASP A 666 -36.59 -9.02 6.00
N ILE A 667 -35.27 -8.92 5.82
CA ILE A 667 -34.31 -8.56 6.87
C ILE A 667 -34.12 -7.05 6.82
N ARG A 668 -34.41 -6.32 7.91
CA ARG A 668 -34.22 -4.87 7.99
C ARG A 668 -33.00 -4.51 8.80
N VAL A 669 -32.16 -3.65 8.21
CA VAL A 669 -30.96 -3.09 8.84
C VAL A 669 -31.14 -1.58 8.89
N GLN A 670 -30.99 -0.97 10.07
CA GLN A 670 -31.10 0.48 10.25
C GLN A 670 -29.94 1.01 11.09
N ASN A 671 -29.42 2.17 10.73
CA ASN A 671 -28.45 2.93 11.49
C ASN A 671 -28.69 4.43 11.29
N ASN A 672 -28.96 5.15 12.38
CA ASN A 672 -29.38 6.54 12.38
C ASN A 672 -30.54 6.79 11.37
N GLY A 673 -30.38 7.75 10.45
CA GLY A 673 -31.38 8.11 9.44
C GLY A 673 -31.39 7.24 8.17
N ALA A 674 -30.58 6.18 8.10
CA ALA A 674 -30.51 5.29 6.94
C ALA A 674 -30.96 3.88 7.28
N ALA A 675 -31.56 3.19 6.31
CA ALA A 675 -31.93 1.79 6.41
C ALA A 675 -31.75 1.06 5.07
N CYS A 676 -31.71 -0.27 5.12
CA CYS A 676 -31.93 -1.12 3.96
C CYS A 676 -32.78 -2.36 4.29
N GLN A 677 -33.47 -2.85 3.27
CA GLN A 677 -33.97 -4.21 3.22
C GLN A 677 -32.90 -5.09 2.60
N VAL A 678 -32.61 -6.23 3.21
CA VAL A 678 -31.91 -7.34 2.58
C VAL A 678 -32.90 -8.48 2.38
N ALA A 679 -33.02 -8.96 1.15
CA ALA A 679 -33.90 -10.04 0.76
C ALA A 679 -33.08 -11.18 0.15
N MET A 680 -32.91 -12.27 0.91
CA MET A 680 -32.36 -13.53 0.41
C MET A 680 -33.48 -14.29 -0.30
N LEU A 681 -33.51 -14.22 -1.63
CA LEU A 681 -34.59 -14.77 -2.45
C LEU A 681 -34.35 -16.25 -2.82
N TRP A 682 -33.09 -16.67 -2.87
CA TRP A 682 -32.68 -18.06 -3.11
C TRP A 682 -31.38 -18.38 -2.36
N PRO A 683 -31.21 -19.60 -1.79
CA PRO A 683 -32.20 -20.66 -1.64
C PRO A 683 -33.37 -20.26 -0.75
N ASN A 684 -34.56 -20.84 -0.97
CA ASN A 684 -35.81 -20.38 -0.35
C ASN A 684 -36.11 -20.97 1.05
N ASN A 685 -35.14 -21.60 1.71
CA ASN A 685 -35.37 -22.33 2.96
C ASN A 685 -34.22 -22.21 3.98
N LEU A 686 -33.52 -21.08 4.02
CA LEU A 686 -32.31 -20.92 4.84
C LEU A 686 -32.56 -21.10 6.34
N ALA A 687 -31.52 -21.49 7.07
CA ALA A 687 -31.49 -21.45 8.54
C ALA A 687 -30.83 -20.14 8.98
N ILE A 688 -31.64 -19.17 9.40
CA ILE A 688 -31.17 -17.85 9.83
C ILE A 688 -31.03 -17.79 11.35
N THR A 689 -29.87 -17.32 11.82
CA THR A 689 -29.60 -16.99 13.23
C THR A 689 -28.95 -15.61 13.31
N GLN A 690 -29.02 -14.97 14.48
CA GLN A 690 -28.33 -13.70 14.77
C GLN A 690 -27.76 -13.71 16.18
N THR A 691 -26.57 -13.11 16.36
CA THR A 691 -25.87 -12.98 17.64
C THR A 691 -25.14 -11.64 17.74
N ASP A 692 -24.90 -11.16 18.96
CA ASP A 692 -24.05 -10.00 19.28
C ASP A 692 -22.68 -10.43 19.85
N LYS A 693 -22.34 -11.72 19.76
CA LYS A 693 -21.16 -12.32 20.38
C LYS A 693 -20.02 -12.53 19.40
N PHE A 694 -18.93 -11.79 19.63
CA PHE A 694 -17.61 -12.09 19.11
C PHE A 694 -17.03 -13.35 19.77
N ASP A 695 -16.54 -14.30 18.97
CA ASP A 695 -15.80 -15.47 19.45
C ASP A 695 -14.46 -15.65 18.71
N PRO A 696 -13.30 -15.42 19.35
CA PRO A 696 -13.14 -14.94 20.73
C PRO A 696 -13.45 -13.44 20.87
N PRO A 697 -13.89 -12.99 22.06
CA PRO A 697 -14.15 -11.57 22.32
C PRO A 697 -12.85 -10.74 22.36
N PRO A 698 -12.93 -9.42 22.03
CA PRO A 698 -11.79 -8.52 22.15
C PRO A 698 -11.39 -8.28 23.62
N ARG A 699 -10.15 -7.85 23.88
CA ARG A 699 -9.68 -7.48 25.23
C ARG A 699 -10.67 -6.52 25.92
N PRO A 700 -10.91 -6.63 27.25
CA PRO A 700 -12.00 -5.92 27.96
C PRO A 700 -12.08 -4.39 27.84
N ARG A 701 -11.04 -3.71 27.34
CA ARG A 701 -11.06 -2.26 27.04
C ARG A 701 -11.78 -1.89 25.73
N ILE A 702 -12.02 -2.85 24.84
CA ILE A 702 -12.91 -2.67 23.69
C ILE A 702 -14.34 -2.94 24.16
N LYS A 703 -15.22 -1.96 23.99
CA LYS A 703 -16.65 -2.01 24.38
C LYS A 703 -17.58 -1.95 23.17
N VAL A 704 -17.14 -2.55 22.06
CA VAL A 704 -17.92 -2.60 20.82
C VAL A 704 -19.00 -3.69 20.95
N VAL A 705 -20.18 -3.39 20.42
CA VAL A 705 -21.25 -4.36 20.15
C VAL A 705 -21.63 -4.15 18.69
N GLU A 706 -21.59 -5.23 17.92
CA GLU A 706 -21.97 -5.32 16.51
C GLU A 706 -22.76 -6.64 16.38
N TYR A 707 -23.63 -6.74 15.38
CA TYR A 707 -24.53 -7.88 15.21
C TYR A 707 -24.15 -8.69 13.99
N HIS A 708 -24.20 -10.02 14.14
CA HIS A 708 -23.75 -11.00 13.17
C HIS A 708 -24.93 -11.93 12.84
N LEU A 709 -25.36 -11.92 11.58
CA LEU A 709 -26.40 -12.81 11.04
C LEU A 709 -25.74 -13.89 10.20
N THR A 710 -26.14 -15.13 10.44
CA THR A 710 -25.72 -16.30 9.64
C THR A 710 -26.95 -16.88 8.96
N ALA A 711 -26.92 -17.03 7.64
CA ALA A 711 -27.94 -17.72 6.85
C ALA A 711 -27.34 -18.97 6.21
N GLN A 712 -27.62 -20.14 6.79
CA GLN A 712 -27.02 -21.42 6.44
C GLN A 712 -27.92 -22.27 5.52
N THR A 713 -27.33 -22.98 4.55
CA THR A 713 -28.04 -24.01 3.78
C THR A 713 -28.36 -25.24 4.64
N ARG A 714 -29.63 -25.66 4.66
CA ARG A 714 -30.11 -26.73 5.56
C ARG A 714 -29.62 -28.14 5.25
N GLN A 715 -29.00 -28.36 4.10
CA GLN A 715 -28.55 -29.66 3.62
C GLN A 715 -27.20 -29.50 2.90
N PRO A 716 -26.28 -30.46 3.02
CA PRO A 716 -25.05 -30.46 2.23
C PRO A 716 -25.36 -30.56 0.73
N GLN A 717 -24.83 -29.62 -0.06
CA GLN A 717 -24.99 -29.58 -1.52
C GLN A 717 -23.62 -29.39 -2.16
N ARG A 718 -23.38 -29.96 -3.35
CA ARG A 718 -22.13 -29.71 -4.08
C ARG A 718 -22.12 -28.29 -4.66
N GLN A 719 -23.23 -27.90 -5.26
CA GLN A 719 -23.42 -26.60 -5.89
C GLN A 719 -24.51 -25.84 -5.15
N VAL A 720 -24.30 -24.53 -4.99
CA VAL A 720 -25.32 -23.61 -4.49
C VAL A 720 -25.30 -22.31 -5.28
N GLU A 721 -26.48 -21.75 -5.47
CA GLU A 721 -26.70 -20.41 -5.99
C GLU A 721 -27.27 -19.59 -4.83
N PHE A 722 -26.79 -18.35 -4.62
CA PHE A 722 -27.51 -17.37 -3.78
C PHE A 722 -27.95 -16.19 -4.62
N VAL A 723 -29.18 -15.73 -4.39
CA VAL A 723 -29.74 -14.53 -5.01
C VAL A 723 -30.20 -13.59 -3.89
N THR A 724 -29.47 -12.50 -3.70
CA THR A 724 -29.71 -11.55 -2.61
C THR A 724 -29.91 -10.14 -3.16
N VAL A 725 -30.96 -9.45 -2.72
CA VAL A 725 -31.27 -8.07 -3.11
C VAL A 725 -31.13 -7.16 -1.89
N ILE A 726 -30.44 -6.02 -2.04
CA ILE A 726 -30.29 -4.99 -1.01
C ILE A 726 -30.91 -3.69 -1.53
N ARG A 727 -31.85 -3.09 -0.78
CA ARG A 727 -32.58 -1.88 -1.18
C ARG A 727 -32.47 -0.78 -0.10
N PRO A 728 -31.73 0.32 -0.34
CA PRO A 728 -31.56 1.40 0.62
C PRO A 728 -32.73 2.39 0.62
N TYR A 729 -33.15 2.80 1.80
CA TYR A 729 -34.17 3.85 2.00
C TYR A 729 -33.77 4.75 3.19
N ARG A 730 -34.27 5.99 3.21
CA ARG A 730 -34.13 6.85 4.39
C ARG A 730 -35.09 6.32 5.47
N ALA A 731 -34.68 6.31 6.73
CA ALA A 731 -35.41 5.62 7.80
C ALA A 731 -36.77 6.25 8.15
N ASP A 732 -37.05 7.44 7.61
CA ASP A 732 -38.30 8.20 7.66
C ASP A 732 -39.21 7.96 6.42
N GLN A 733 -38.82 7.08 5.50
CA GLN A 733 -39.53 6.78 4.25
C GLN A 733 -39.95 5.30 4.16
N ASP A 734 -41.14 5.05 3.65
CA ASP A 734 -41.57 3.70 3.30
C ASP A 734 -40.78 3.12 2.12
N LEU A 735 -40.40 1.85 2.21
CA LEU A 735 -39.82 1.12 1.08
C LEU A 735 -40.95 0.49 0.24
N PRO A 736 -41.12 0.86 -1.05
CA PRO A 736 -42.28 0.43 -1.83
C PRO A 736 -42.20 -1.04 -2.20
N GLY A 737 -43.12 -1.86 -1.69
CA GLY A 737 -43.22 -3.30 -2.02
C GLY A 737 -41.97 -4.13 -1.66
N ASN A 738 -41.98 -5.39 -2.11
CA ASN A 738 -40.88 -6.34 -1.92
C ASN A 738 -40.37 -6.86 -3.28
N PRO A 739 -39.08 -7.20 -3.41
CA PRO A 739 -38.57 -7.87 -4.59
C PRO A 739 -39.09 -9.32 -4.69
N SER A 740 -39.33 -9.80 -5.91
CA SER A 740 -39.71 -11.18 -6.19
C SER A 740 -38.72 -11.85 -7.14
N LEU A 741 -38.70 -13.19 -7.09
CA LEU A 741 -37.80 -14.06 -7.87
C LEU A 741 -38.61 -15.18 -8.53
N GLU A 742 -38.36 -15.39 -9.82
CA GLU A 742 -38.75 -16.56 -10.58
C GLU A 742 -37.48 -17.32 -11.00
N LYS A 743 -37.49 -18.66 -10.87
CA LYS A 743 -36.43 -19.51 -11.41
C LYS A 743 -36.87 -19.99 -12.80
N THR A 744 -36.09 -19.64 -13.82
CA THR A 744 -36.36 -19.98 -15.22
C THR A 744 -35.63 -21.26 -15.61
N SER A 745 -35.78 -21.71 -16.85
CA SER A 745 -34.99 -22.82 -17.44
C SER A 745 -33.48 -22.58 -17.39
N ASP A 746 -33.07 -21.34 -17.61
CA ASP A 746 -31.67 -20.96 -17.88
C ASP A 746 -31.04 -20.13 -16.75
N GLY A 747 -31.75 -19.96 -15.63
CA GLY A 747 -31.27 -19.21 -14.47
C GLY A 747 -32.39 -18.54 -13.68
N PHE A 748 -32.33 -17.22 -13.54
CA PHE A 748 -33.22 -16.44 -12.67
C PHE A 748 -33.77 -15.20 -13.35
N ALA A 749 -35.01 -14.83 -13.02
CA ALA A 749 -35.63 -13.56 -13.34
C ALA A 749 -36.14 -12.88 -12.06
N LEU A 750 -35.69 -11.66 -11.80
CA LEU A 750 -36.10 -10.85 -10.65
C LEU A 750 -37.05 -9.74 -11.12
N ALA A 751 -37.98 -9.35 -10.24
CA ALA A 751 -38.70 -8.09 -10.33
C ALA A 751 -38.50 -7.31 -9.03
N ILE A 752 -37.90 -6.13 -9.12
CA ILE A 752 -37.54 -5.29 -7.97
C ILE A 752 -38.24 -3.93 -8.12
N PRO A 753 -39.13 -3.55 -7.19
CA PRO A 753 -39.70 -2.20 -7.21
C PRO A 753 -38.61 -1.17 -6.92
N VAL A 754 -38.48 -0.16 -7.77
CA VAL A 754 -37.54 0.96 -7.65
C VAL A 754 -38.29 2.29 -7.74
N LYS A 755 -37.63 3.41 -7.41
CA LYS A 755 -38.30 4.71 -7.43
C LYS A 755 -38.55 5.15 -8.88
N ALA A 756 -39.62 5.93 -9.06
CA ALA A 756 -39.86 6.58 -10.35
C ALA A 756 -38.76 7.61 -10.63
N ALA A 757 -38.36 7.74 -11.90
CA ALA A 757 -37.39 8.75 -12.30
C ALA A 757 -37.95 10.17 -12.06
N ALA A 758 -37.10 11.10 -11.63
CA ALA A 758 -37.49 12.48 -11.39
C ALA A 758 -38.05 13.11 -12.68
N GLY A 759 -39.31 13.54 -12.65
CA GLY A 759 -40.05 14.02 -13.83
C GLY A 759 -41.11 13.04 -14.37
N SER A 760 -41.18 11.80 -13.87
CA SER A 760 -42.34 10.94 -14.16
C SER A 760 -43.63 11.53 -13.59
N SER A 761 -44.68 11.61 -14.42
CA SER A 761 -46.02 12.03 -14.00
C SER A 761 -46.90 10.86 -13.52
N SER A 762 -46.36 9.64 -13.44
CA SER A 762 -47.08 8.47 -12.90
C SER A 762 -46.77 8.29 -11.41
N ALA A 763 -47.80 8.00 -10.61
CA ALA A 763 -47.67 7.61 -9.21
C ALA A 763 -47.35 6.11 -9.02
N ALA A 764 -46.88 5.43 -10.09
CA ALA A 764 -46.58 4.01 -10.08
C ALA A 764 -45.09 3.78 -9.83
N SER A 765 -44.75 2.75 -9.04
CA SER A 765 -43.37 2.31 -8.87
C SER A 765 -42.84 1.66 -10.15
N ASN A 766 -41.71 2.14 -10.66
CA ASN A 766 -40.99 1.46 -11.73
C ASN A 766 -40.54 0.08 -11.27
N THR A 767 -40.42 -0.88 -12.19
CA THR A 767 -39.90 -2.23 -11.88
C THR A 767 -38.58 -2.45 -12.61
N LEU A 768 -37.51 -2.66 -11.86
CA LEU A 768 -36.26 -3.20 -12.38
C LEU A 768 -36.43 -4.71 -12.56
N LYS A 769 -36.39 -5.19 -13.81
CA LYS A 769 -36.21 -6.60 -14.12
C LYS A 769 -34.71 -6.91 -14.24
N VAL A 770 -34.26 -7.98 -13.61
CA VAL A 770 -32.89 -8.50 -13.79
C VAL A 770 -32.97 -9.98 -14.13
N THR A 771 -32.38 -10.37 -15.25
CA THR A 771 -32.18 -11.78 -15.59
C THR A 771 -30.70 -12.15 -15.43
N PHE A 772 -30.44 -13.32 -14.86
CA PHE A 772 -29.10 -13.88 -14.76
C PHE A 772 -29.10 -15.31 -15.31
N ASN A 773 -28.17 -15.59 -16.22
CA ASN A 773 -27.89 -16.91 -16.75
C ASN A 773 -26.53 -17.41 -16.19
N PRO A 774 -26.53 -18.33 -15.21
CA PRO A 774 -25.31 -18.84 -14.59
C PRO A 774 -24.37 -19.59 -15.56
N ALA A 775 -24.90 -20.15 -16.65
CA ALA A 775 -24.15 -20.97 -17.61
C ALA A 775 -23.45 -20.13 -18.69
N ALA A 776 -24.08 -19.05 -19.14
CA ALA A 776 -23.45 -18.04 -20.00
C ALA A 776 -22.58 -17.04 -19.21
N ASP A 777 -22.78 -16.98 -17.89
CA ASP A 777 -22.25 -15.93 -17.02
C ASP A 777 -22.66 -14.53 -17.54
N ASP A 778 -23.97 -14.40 -17.80
CA ASP A 778 -24.62 -13.22 -18.41
C ASP A 778 -25.65 -12.60 -17.45
N VAL A 779 -25.54 -11.29 -17.21
CA VAL A 779 -26.50 -10.49 -16.42
C VAL A 779 -27.12 -9.42 -17.32
N GLN A 780 -28.45 -9.44 -17.48
CA GLN A 780 -29.19 -8.40 -18.18
C GLN A 780 -30.17 -7.68 -17.26
N ALA A 781 -30.26 -6.36 -17.39
CA ALA A 781 -31.11 -5.50 -16.59
C ALA A 781 -32.00 -4.63 -17.51
N LEU A 782 -33.31 -4.69 -17.29
CA LEU A 782 -34.32 -3.89 -17.99
C LEU A 782 -35.10 -3.06 -16.98
N LEU A 783 -35.33 -1.78 -17.29
CA LEU A 783 -36.21 -0.93 -16.50
C LEU A 783 -37.59 -0.88 -17.17
N LEU A 784 -38.59 -1.39 -16.47
CA LEU A 784 -39.98 -1.21 -16.82
C LEU A 784 -40.45 0.14 -16.27
N ASP A 785 -40.22 1.16 -17.09
CA ASP A 785 -40.94 2.42 -17.08
C ASP A 785 -41.95 2.44 -18.26
N SER A 786 -42.44 3.61 -18.66
CA SER A 786 -43.42 3.74 -19.75
C SER A 786 -42.92 3.32 -21.15
N ALA A 787 -41.66 2.90 -21.30
CA ALA A 787 -41.06 2.54 -22.58
C ALA A 787 -40.30 1.19 -22.60
N GLU A 788 -40.40 0.37 -21.54
CA GLU A 788 -39.75 -0.95 -21.39
C GLU A 788 -38.33 -1.07 -21.99
N ARG A 789 -37.36 -0.39 -21.38
CA ARG A 789 -35.99 -0.27 -21.95
C ARG A 789 -34.97 -1.17 -21.26
N VAL A 790 -34.14 -1.84 -22.06
CA VAL A 790 -32.88 -2.42 -21.57
C VAL A 790 -32.03 -1.28 -21.02
N ILE A 791 -31.58 -1.40 -19.77
CA ILE A 791 -30.67 -0.42 -19.16
C ILE A 791 -29.23 -0.94 -19.10
N GLY A 792 -28.99 -2.24 -19.08
CA GLY A 792 -27.64 -2.83 -19.14
C GLY A 792 -27.66 -4.33 -19.50
N SER A 793 -26.56 -4.85 -20.04
CA SER A 793 -26.37 -6.27 -20.35
C SER A 793 -24.88 -6.62 -20.27
N PHE A 794 -24.54 -7.80 -19.75
CA PHE A 794 -23.18 -8.17 -19.36
C PHE A 794 -22.89 -9.65 -19.62
N ALA A 795 -22.68 -10.02 -20.88
CA ALA A 795 -22.29 -11.38 -21.23
C ALA A 795 -20.77 -11.56 -21.09
N SER A 796 -20.34 -12.60 -20.36
CA SER A 796 -18.92 -12.92 -20.26
C SER A 796 -18.31 -13.17 -21.65
N GLY A 797 -17.28 -12.38 -21.99
CA GLY A 797 -16.60 -12.45 -23.29
C GLY A 797 -16.78 -11.22 -24.19
N GLN A 798 -17.67 -10.28 -23.88
CA GLN A 798 -17.61 -8.93 -24.47
C GLN A 798 -16.53 -8.11 -23.73
N LYS A 799 -15.30 -8.15 -24.26
CA LYS A 799 -14.13 -7.36 -23.83
C LYS A 799 -13.65 -6.45 -24.96
#